data_AF-A0A5N6U8D1-F1
#
_entry.id   AF-A0A5N6U8D1-F1
#
_cell.length_a   1.000
_cell.length_b   1.000
_cell.length_c   1.000
_cell.angle_alpha   90.00
_cell.angle_beta   90.00
_cell.angle_gamma   90.00
#
_symmetry.space_group_name_H-M   'P 1'
#
loop_
_entity.id
_entity.type
_entity.pdbx_description
1 polymer ?
#
loop_
_entity_poly.entity_id
_entity_poly.type
_entity_poly.pdbx_seq_one_letter_code
_entity_poly.pdbx_strand_id
1 'polypeptide(L)'
;MTSQPPRHEMVYFPGIMSPSRSFGVFRKVLHTGLYSQFVAMEVPVNGEIGDEVHTVDQVLIFTHGTGKAIVSGKEQQVNQGDVVIVPAGTQHQFLNVGSTPLEVVTIYSPAEHDSRTVHRTKEEGDAQEERGEDEAPEWSQRSGNLTGLTTALSLATHDIPSIILEKHNTISTHPRAIGFTPRSMEIFRRLNIADEVPEVSPEFSLIRARVESLTGEWFERSSWSDSHSTESKEGGNVPAARNEYSFTRGAAIPQDQLEGILETAAVERGVDVRRGYRVVGIYQDETGVVVSVLDRAGREVELRAPYVVAADGCRSIVREKLCIPRRGRGHMRTMRSVLFKAPIEEYMDGVHQFSVDGALKAFLTTYNDGRWVLMFDDDVERDEDALRTAITLAIGKDVPIEILTTGRWELTALVAETFQKGRIFLAGDAAHTLPPNRGGYGANTGIHDADNLAWKLASVVSGNSDPKLLETYDAERRPVALLRHDQIFARADYKAHLDETVSGEKLDDDAMEFGQIYVSGGILGADEGLPQARRPDDWKGQPGTHVPHFWVVRDGVRCSILDVLDGAWSLVSGSEVWDGAVDSGSVKHVCVGRDVLFAGAESFEDLFGVPAQGAVLVRPDGYIAWRTDEPVDLECLDGVLARVMFRV
;
A
#
# COMPACT_ATOMS: atom_id res chain seq x y z
N MET A 1 28.22 -10.34 -15.18
CA MET A 1 26.79 -10.01 -15.21
C MET A 1 26.21 -10.40 -13.89
N THR A 2 25.42 -9.51 -13.26
CA THR A 2 25.06 -9.60 -11.84
C THR A 2 23.62 -10.06 -11.71
N SER A 3 23.36 -11.06 -10.86
CA SER A 3 22.01 -11.41 -10.41
C SER A 3 21.49 -10.43 -9.35
N GLN A 4 21.97 -9.19 -9.37
CA GLN A 4 21.65 -8.16 -8.39
C GLN A 4 21.31 -6.85 -9.10
N PRO A 5 20.53 -5.96 -8.46
CA PRO A 5 20.18 -4.67 -9.02
C PRO A 5 21.42 -3.86 -9.43
N PRO A 6 21.31 -3.04 -10.48
CA PRO A 6 22.40 -2.17 -10.90
C PRO A 6 22.77 -1.17 -9.80
N ARG A 7 24.07 -1.01 -9.57
CA ARG A 7 24.64 0.12 -8.81
C ARG A 7 24.40 1.39 -9.64
N HIS A 8 24.11 2.54 -9.03
CA HIS A 8 23.94 3.82 -9.74
C HIS A 8 25.31 4.43 -10.09
N GLU A 9 26.14 3.64 -10.75
CA GLU A 9 27.45 4.02 -11.26
C GLU A 9 27.37 4.20 -12.77
N MET A 10 28.24 5.03 -13.33
CA MET A 10 28.36 5.16 -14.78
C MET A 10 28.86 3.84 -15.36
N VAL A 11 28.02 3.18 -16.14
CA VAL A 11 28.44 2.04 -16.96
C VAL A 11 28.93 2.59 -18.30
N TYR A 12 30.25 2.66 -18.44
CA TYR A 12 30.90 3.16 -19.64
C TYR A 12 31.36 2.01 -20.53
N PHE A 13 30.85 1.98 -21.76
CA PHE A 13 31.25 1.01 -22.76
C PHE A 13 32.12 1.69 -23.85
N PRO A 14 33.47 1.74 -23.69
CA PRO A 14 34.34 2.39 -24.65
C PRO A 14 34.27 1.70 -26.01
N GLY A 15 34.10 2.48 -27.08
CA GLY A 15 34.02 1.93 -28.43
C GLY A 15 32.78 1.07 -28.65
N ILE A 16 31.72 1.21 -27.84
CA ILE A 16 30.47 0.44 -28.00
C ILE A 16 29.70 0.75 -29.31
N MET A 17 30.19 1.68 -30.11
CA MET A 17 29.66 2.03 -31.43
C MET A 17 30.71 1.85 -32.53
N SER A 18 31.87 1.25 -32.21
CA SER A 18 32.97 1.08 -33.16
C SER A 18 32.60 0.05 -34.24
N PRO A 19 32.87 0.32 -35.53
CA PRO A 19 32.67 -0.66 -36.61
C PRO A 19 33.70 -1.79 -36.65
N SER A 20 34.76 -1.74 -35.82
CA SER A 20 35.93 -2.61 -35.90
C SER A 20 35.99 -3.69 -34.80
N ARG A 21 34.84 -4.09 -34.26
CA ARG A 21 34.71 -5.10 -33.20
C ARG A 21 33.90 -6.30 -33.69
N SER A 22 33.58 -7.21 -32.78
CA SER A 22 32.56 -8.26 -32.93
C SER A 22 32.04 -8.62 -31.53
N PHE A 23 30.75 -8.92 -31.41
CA PHE A 23 30.16 -9.40 -30.15
C PHE A 23 30.34 -10.92 -29.99
N GLY A 24 30.44 -11.65 -31.11
CA GLY A 24 30.80 -13.06 -31.18
C GLY A 24 29.75 -14.03 -30.63
N VAL A 25 28.57 -13.54 -30.29
CA VAL A 25 27.42 -14.29 -29.76
C VAL A 25 26.12 -13.67 -30.27
N PHE A 26 25.08 -14.49 -30.39
CA PHE A 26 23.78 -14.05 -30.88
C PHE A 26 23.14 -12.99 -30.00
N ARG A 27 23.09 -13.22 -28.67
CA ARG A 27 22.55 -12.26 -27.69
C ARG A 27 23.40 -12.23 -26.43
N LYS A 28 23.64 -11.03 -25.91
CA LYS A 28 24.39 -10.83 -24.66
C LYS A 28 23.86 -9.62 -23.90
N VAL A 29 23.35 -9.82 -22.69
CA VAL A 29 22.96 -8.72 -21.82
C VAL A 29 24.21 -8.01 -21.31
N LEU A 30 24.43 -6.77 -21.72
CA LEU A 30 25.62 -6.01 -21.32
C LEU A 30 25.41 -5.29 -19.98
N HIS A 31 24.20 -4.80 -19.73
CA HIS A 31 23.81 -4.16 -18.48
C HIS A 31 22.30 -4.24 -18.27
N THR A 32 21.85 -4.50 -17.05
CA THR A 32 20.44 -4.37 -16.67
C THR A 32 20.29 -3.25 -15.66
N GLY A 33 19.67 -2.16 -16.10
CA GLY A 33 19.28 -0.99 -15.32
C GLY A 33 17.99 -1.23 -14.52
N LEU A 34 17.60 -0.25 -13.68
CA LEU A 34 16.33 -0.31 -12.94
C LEU A 34 15.11 -0.20 -13.88
N TYR A 35 15.28 0.47 -15.01
CA TYR A 35 14.19 0.82 -15.94
C TYR A 35 14.48 0.46 -17.39
N SER A 36 15.68 -0.09 -17.68
CA SER A 36 16.07 -0.46 -19.03
C SER A 36 17.14 -1.54 -19.01
N GLN A 37 17.32 -2.25 -20.10
CA GLN A 37 18.35 -3.27 -20.26
C GLN A 37 19.08 -3.06 -21.58
N PHE A 38 20.40 -2.99 -21.50
CA PHE A 38 21.31 -2.77 -22.61
C PHE A 38 21.88 -4.12 -23.06
N VAL A 39 21.62 -4.51 -24.30
CA VAL A 39 21.91 -5.83 -24.84
C VAL A 39 22.67 -5.66 -26.16
N ALA A 40 23.64 -6.55 -26.41
CA ALA A 40 24.34 -6.64 -27.67
C ALA A 40 23.94 -7.90 -28.42
N MET A 41 23.88 -7.80 -29.75
CA MET A 41 23.50 -8.90 -30.63
C MET A 41 24.38 -8.91 -31.88
N GLU A 42 24.71 -10.11 -32.34
CA GLU A 42 25.39 -10.33 -33.62
C GLU A 42 24.61 -11.36 -34.44
N VAL A 43 24.13 -10.92 -35.61
CA VAL A 43 23.35 -11.76 -36.51
C VAL A 43 24.24 -12.20 -37.67
N PRO A 44 24.43 -13.52 -37.89
CA PRO A 44 25.29 -14.02 -38.97
C PRO A 44 24.75 -13.63 -40.35
N VAL A 45 25.58 -13.74 -41.38
CA VAL A 45 25.16 -13.47 -42.77
C VAL A 45 24.02 -14.41 -43.16
N ASN A 46 22.94 -13.85 -43.72
CA ASN A 46 21.66 -14.54 -43.98
C ASN A 46 20.93 -15.04 -42.71
N GLY A 47 21.35 -14.62 -41.52
CA GLY A 47 20.68 -14.89 -40.26
C GLY A 47 19.59 -13.86 -39.95
N GLU A 48 18.91 -14.10 -38.84
CA GLU A 48 17.82 -13.26 -38.34
C GLU A 48 17.85 -13.16 -36.81
N ILE A 49 17.24 -12.11 -36.27
CA ILE A 49 16.98 -11.98 -34.83
C ILE A 49 15.82 -12.88 -34.42
N GLY A 50 14.76 -12.95 -35.24
CA GLY A 50 13.54 -13.70 -34.92
C GLY A 50 12.30 -12.87 -35.26
N ASP A 51 11.17 -13.54 -35.48
CA ASP A 51 9.85 -12.92 -35.63
C ASP A 51 9.19 -12.87 -34.25
N GLU A 52 9.37 -11.74 -33.56
CA GLU A 52 9.15 -11.62 -32.12
C GLU A 52 8.16 -10.47 -31.77
N VAL A 53 7.57 -10.57 -30.58
CA VAL A 53 6.74 -9.53 -29.96
C VAL A 53 7.13 -9.43 -28.49
N HIS A 54 7.72 -8.31 -28.08
CA HIS A 54 8.07 -8.05 -26.68
C HIS A 54 6.97 -7.26 -25.96
N THR A 55 6.93 -7.32 -24.63
CA THR A 55 5.99 -6.50 -23.81
C THR A 55 6.59 -5.14 -23.40
N VAL A 56 7.80 -4.85 -23.87
CA VAL A 56 8.58 -3.66 -23.52
C VAL A 56 9.01 -2.91 -24.78
N ASP A 57 9.30 -1.61 -24.67
CA ASP A 57 9.88 -0.86 -25.79
C ASP A 57 11.29 -1.37 -26.08
N GLN A 58 11.61 -1.53 -27.37
CA GLN A 58 12.93 -1.95 -27.82
C GLN A 58 13.53 -0.92 -28.78
N VAL A 59 14.71 -0.39 -28.48
CA VAL A 59 15.44 0.56 -29.33
C VAL A 59 16.67 -0.13 -29.89
N LEU A 60 16.69 -0.43 -31.18
CA LEU A 60 17.80 -1.07 -31.86
C LEU A 60 18.67 -0.03 -32.56
N ILE A 61 19.96 -0.07 -32.25
CA ILE A 61 20.98 0.81 -32.82
C ILE A 61 21.94 -0.07 -33.63
N PHE A 62 21.98 0.15 -34.93
CA PHE A 62 22.79 -0.66 -35.85
C PHE A 62 24.23 -0.15 -35.87
N THR A 63 25.15 -0.92 -35.32
CA THR A 63 26.55 -0.49 -35.15
C THR A 63 27.48 -0.95 -36.26
N HIS A 64 27.13 -2.01 -36.98
CA HIS A 64 27.85 -2.50 -38.16
C HIS A 64 26.94 -3.37 -39.04
N GLY A 65 27.26 -3.48 -40.34
CA GLY A 65 26.56 -4.33 -41.29
C GLY A 65 25.35 -3.67 -41.96
N THR A 66 24.66 -4.45 -42.79
CA THR A 66 23.44 -4.05 -43.50
C THR A 66 22.35 -5.07 -43.23
N GLY A 67 21.22 -4.59 -42.74
CA GLY A 67 20.07 -5.40 -42.39
C GLY A 67 18.79 -4.93 -43.06
N LYS A 68 17.73 -5.68 -42.83
CA LYS A 68 16.37 -5.34 -43.19
C LYS A 68 15.50 -5.46 -41.94
N ALA A 69 14.96 -4.34 -41.50
CA ALA A 69 13.95 -4.27 -40.46
C ALA A 69 12.56 -4.51 -41.07
N ILE A 70 11.77 -5.36 -40.45
CA ILE A 70 10.37 -5.59 -40.78
C ILE A 70 9.60 -5.33 -39.49
N VAL A 71 8.92 -4.19 -39.38
CA VAL A 71 8.21 -3.79 -38.16
C VAL A 71 6.74 -3.57 -38.52
N SER A 72 5.85 -4.37 -37.94
CA SER A 72 4.42 -4.42 -38.32
C SER A 72 4.20 -4.53 -39.83
N GLY A 73 4.99 -5.40 -40.48
CA GLY A 73 4.93 -5.64 -41.93
C GLY A 73 5.52 -4.52 -42.80
N LYS A 74 5.99 -3.41 -42.21
CA LYS A 74 6.71 -2.37 -42.95
C LYS A 74 8.19 -2.72 -43.04
N GLU A 75 8.68 -2.82 -44.26
CA GLU A 75 10.09 -3.12 -44.53
C GLU A 75 10.93 -1.84 -44.65
N GLN A 76 12.11 -1.86 -44.06
CA GLN A 76 13.09 -0.79 -44.14
C GLN A 76 14.49 -1.40 -44.15
N GLN A 77 15.32 -1.05 -45.15
CA GLN A 77 16.73 -1.36 -45.08
C GLN A 77 17.38 -0.50 -43.98
N VAL A 78 18.18 -1.13 -43.13
CA VAL A 78 18.91 -0.51 -42.03
C VAL A 78 20.39 -0.74 -42.22
N ASN A 79 21.20 0.28 -41.93
CA ASN A 79 22.64 0.27 -42.09
C ASN A 79 23.30 0.76 -40.80
N GLN A 80 24.62 0.68 -40.76
CA GLN A 80 25.40 1.29 -39.68
C GLN A 80 25.00 2.76 -39.46
N GLY A 81 24.71 3.10 -38.21
CA GLY A 81 24.31 4.44 -37.76
C GLY A 81 22.80 4.64 -37.72
N ASP A 82 22.00 3.73 -38.28
CA ASP A 82 20.56 3.80 -38.21
C ASP A 82 20.05 3.36 -36.83
N VAL A 83 18.87 3.88 -36.46
CA VAL A 83 18.15 3.51 -35.24
C VAL A 83 16.74 3.11 -35.63
N VAL A 84 16.28 1.99 -35.10
CA VAL A 84 14.89 1.54 -35.20
C VAL A 84 14.33 1.43 -33.80
N ILE A 85 13.19 2.09 -33.58
CA ILE A 85 12.42 1.96 -32.34
C ILE A 85 11.26 1.04 -32.66
N VAL A 86 11.18 -0.05 -31.90
CA VAL A 86 10.07 -0.99 -31.90
C VAL A 86 9.29 -0.74 -30.61
N PRO A 87 8.11 -0.12 -30.68
CA PRO A 87 7.26 0.02 -29.51
C PRO A 87 6.87 -1.35 -28.95
N ALA A 88 6.61 -1.43 -27.65
CA ALA A 88 6.08 -2.63 -27.01
C ALA A 88 4.91 -3.25 -27.83
N GLY A 89 4.74 -4.56 -27.76
CA GLY A 89 3.68 -5.31 -28.45
C GLY A 89 3.68 -5.23 -29.99
N THR A 90 4.72 -4.67 -30.59
CA THR A 90 4.85 -4.54 -32.05
C THR A 90 5.58 -5.76 -32.60
N GLN A 91 4.93 -6.51 -33.51
CA GLN A 91 5.61 -7.58 -34.23
C GLN A 91 6.76 -7.02 -35.05
N HIS A 92 7.93 -7.63 -34.92
CA HIS A 92 9.13 -7.19 -35.61
C HIS A 92 10.07 -8.34 -35.92
N GLN A 93 10.84 -8.15 -36.99
CA GLN A 93 11.91 -9.04 -37.38
C GLN A 93 13.05 -8.25 -38.00
N PHE A 94 14.27 -8.68 -37.72
CA PHE A 94 15.47 -8.10 -38.31
C PHE A 94 16.30 -9.17 -39.00
N LEU A 95 16.54 -8.98 -40.29
CA LEU A 95 17.28 -9.89 -41.14
C LEU A 95 18.65 -9.29 -41.47
N ASN A 96 19.70 -10.11 -41.45
CA ASN A 96 20.97 -9.72 -42.04
C ASN A 96 20.96 -10.02 -43.55
N VAL A 97 20.92 -8.96 -44.36
CA VAL A 97 20.92 -9.05 -45.84
C VAL A 97 22.25 -8.60 -46.45
N GLY A 98 23.24 -8.28 -45.61
CA GLY A 98 24.56 -7.83 -46.02
C GLY A 98 25.53 -8.99 -46.26
N SER A 99 26.78 -8.64 -46.61
CA SER A 99 27.88 -9.61 -46.79
C SER A 99 28.76 -9.77 -45.54
N THR A 100 28.42 -9.11 -44.44
CA THR A 100 29.11 -9.17 -43.14
C THR A 100 28.10 -9.36 -42.02
N PRO A 101 28.51 -9.82 -40.82
CA PRO A 101 27.62 -9.89 -39.66
C PRO A 101 26.96 -8.53 -39.37
N LEU A 102 25.68 -8.57 -38.97
CA LEU A 102 24.92 -7.41 -38.56
C LEU A 102 25.06 -7.27 -37.04
N GLU A 103 25.68 -6.18 -36.60
CA GLU A 103 25.92 -5.93 -35.17
C GLU A 103 24.96 -4.87 -34.66
N VAL A 104 24.23 -5.22 -33.61
CA VAL A 104 23.18 -4.40 -33.04
C VAL A 104 23.40 -4.23 -31.55
N VAL A 105 23.21 -3.01 -31.07
CA VAL A 105 23.03 -2.72 -29.66
C VAL A 105 21.56 -2.38 -29.46
N THR A 106 20.89 -3.06 -28.55
CA THR A 106 19.48 -2.85 -28.27
C THR A 106 19.24 -2.45 -26.83
N ILE A 107 18.23 -1.61 -26.62
CA ILE A 107 17.77 -1.15 -25.30
C ILE A 107 16.34 -1.60 -25.12
N TYR A 108 16.09 -2.47 -24.15
CA TYR A 108 14.75 -2.80 -23.67
C TYR A 108 14.37 -1.84 -22.55
N SER A 109 13.12 -1.39 -22.49
CA SER A 109 12.62 -0.53 -21.40
C SER A 109 11.17 -0.87 -21.02
N PRO A 110 10.93 -1.60 -19.90
CA PRO A 110 11.88 -2.16 -18.93
C PRO A 110 12.70 -3.36 -19.43
N ALA A 111 13.49 -4.00 -18.56
CA ALA A 111 14.31 -5.16 -18.90
C ALA A 111 13.46 -6.35 -19.40
N GLU A 112 14.00 -7.13 -20.32
CA GLU A 112 13.31 -8.27 -20.96
C GLU A 112 13.94 -9.62 -20.59
N HIS A 113 15.27 -9.71 -20.60
CA HIS A 113 16.03 -10.95 -20.43
C HIS A 113 16.61 -11.10 -19.01
N ASP A 114 17.03 -12.30 -18.60
CA ASP A 114 17.82 -12.49 -17.39
C ASP A 114 19.11 -11.65 -17.49
N SER A 115 19.45 -11.00 -16.39
CA SER A 115 20.65 -10.15 -16.29
C SER A 115 21.97 -10.81 -16.72
N ARG A 116 22.04 -12.14 -16.73
CA ARG A 116 23.22 -12.99 -17.02
C ARG A 116 23.18 -13.60 -18.42
N THR A 117 22.18 -13.29 -19.21
CA THR A 117 21.92 -13.94 -20.49
C THR A 117 23.06 -13.77 -21.48
N VAL A 118 23.52 -14.92 -21.99
CA VAL A 118 24.48 -15.07 -23.08
C VAL A 118 24.04 -16.25 -23.94
N HIS A 119 23.50 -15.97 -25.11
CA HIS A 119 23.08 -16.97 -26.08
C HIS A 119 24.07 -17.03 -27.23
N ARG A 120 24.66 -18.20 -27.50
CA ARG A 120 25.63 -18.38 -28.59
C ARG A 120 24.94 -18.43 -29.94
N THR A 121 23.77 -19.04 -29.99
CA THR A 121 22.92 -19.13 -31.19
C THR A 121 21.50 -18.68 -30.88
N LYS A 122 20.71 -18.44 -31.93
CA LYS A 122 19.29 -18.09 -31.80
C LYS A 122 18.50 -19.24 -31.19
N GLU A 123 18.73 -20.46 -31.65
CA GLU A 123 18.02 -21.66 -31.20
C GLU A 123 18.22 -21.93 -29.71
N GLU A 124 19.40 -21.58 -29.16
CA GLU A 124 19.66 -21.64 -27.72
C GLU A 124 18.80 -20.62 -26.95
N GLY A 125 18.68 -19.39 -27.48
CA GLY A 125 17.90 -18.33 -26.88
C GLY A 125 16.40 -18.63 -26.88
N ASP A 126 15.86 -18.96 -28.06
CA ASP A 126 14.45 -19.34 -28.21
C ASP A 126 14.07 -20.46 -27.22
N ALA A 127 14.93 -21.49 -27.10
CA ALA A 127 14.66 -22.62 -26.23
C ALA A 127 14.74 -22.25 -24.73
N GLN A 128 15.58 -21.30 -24.32
CA GLN A 128 15.66 -20.83 -22.93
C GLN A 128 14.46 -19.95 -22.57
N GLU A 129 14.01 -19.09 -23.48
CA GLU A 129 12.79 -18.30 -23.32
C GLU A 129 11.55 -19.20 -23.22
N GLU A 130 11.41 -20.20 -24.10
CA GLU A 130 10.30 -21.17 -24.03
C GLU A 130 10.26 -21.98 -22.72
N ARG A 131 11.42 -22.17 -22.08
CA ARG A 131 11.52 -22.83 -20.77
C ARG A 131 11.38 -21.87 -19.58
N GLY A 132 11.26 -20.56 -19.81
CA GLY A 132 11.21 -19.53 -18.77
C GLY A 132 12.54 -19.37 -18.02
N GLU A 133 13.66 -19.77 -18.63
CA GLU A 133 15.01 -19.66 -18.05
C GLU A 133 15.65 -18.27 -18.29
N ASP A 134 15.12 -17.51 -19.25
CA ASP A 134 15.58 -16.18 -19.65
C ASP A 134 14.51 -15.10 -19.38
N GLU A 135 14.23 -14.86 -18.10
CA GLU A 135 13.21 -13.89 -17.64
C GLU A 135 13.84 -12.64 -17.02
N ALA A 136 13.20 -11.48 -17.25
CA ALA A 136 13.63 -10.21 -16.69
C ALA A 136 13.78 -10.29 -15.16
N PRO A 137 14.86 -9.73 -14.58
CA PRO A 137 15.07 -9.81 -13.15
C PRO A 137 14.05 -8.98 -12.36
N GLU A 138 13.53 -9.54 -11.27
CA GLU A 138 12.44 -8.97 -10.46
C GLU A 138 12.68 -7.50 -10.04
N TRP A 139 13.93 -7.10 -9.76
CA TRP A 139 14.21 -5.71 -9.32
C TRP A 139 13.90 -4.64 -10.37
N SER A 140 13.72 -5.03 -11.63
CA SER A 140 13.29 -4.17 -12.74
C SER A 140 11.76 -4.03 -12.86
N GLN A 141 11.00 -4.74 -12.01
CA GLN A 141 9.54 -4.73 -11.94
C GLN A 141 9.10 -4.41 -10.50
N ARG A 142 8.44 -3.26 -10.23
CA ARG A 142 8.15 -2.84 -8.83
C ARG A 142 6.77 -2.20 -8.64
N SER A 143 5.68 -2.94 -8.38
CA SER A 143 4.38 -2.34 -7.99
C SER A 143 4.28 -1.99 -6.51
N GLY A 144 3.24 -1.22 -6.15
CA GLY A 144 2.80 -1.11 -4.76
C GLY A 144 1.37 -0.59 -4.68
N ASN A 145 0.42 -1.49 -4.48
CA ASN A 145 -1.01 -1.20 -4.66
C ASN A 145 -1.90 -1.66 -3.49
N LEU A 146 -1.36 -1.70 -2.26
CA LEU A 146 -2.13 -2.05 -1.06
C LEU A 146 -3.50 -1.33 -0.99
N THR A 147 -3.52 0.00 -1.13
CA THR A 147 -4.77 0.79 -1.03
C THR A 147 -5.74 0.54 -2.18
N GLY A 148 -5.27 0.42 -3.42
CA GLY A 148 -6.15 0.16 -4.56
C GLY A 148 -6.72 -1.25 -4.55
N LEU A 149 -5.93 -2.25 -4.13
CA LEU A 149 -6.39 -3.62 -3.91
C LEU A 149 -7.46 -3.69 -2.80
N THR A 150 -7.22 -3.05 -1.64
CA THR A 150 -8.24 -2.96 -0.59
C THR A 150 -9.51 -2.29 -1.10
N THR A 151 -9.40 -1.19 -1.86
CA THR A 151 -10.57 -0.47 -2.41
C THR A 151 -11.38 -1.37 -3.35
N ALA A 152 -10.72 -2.05 -4.28
CA ALA A 152 -11.40 -2.93 -5.22
C ALA A 152 -12.05 -4.14 -4.54
N LEU A 153 -11.38 -4.72 -3.54
CA LEU A 153 -11.92 -5.82 -2.75
C LEU A 153 -13.16 -5.39 -1.95
N SER A 154 -13.13 -4.20 -1.33
CA SER A 154 -14.30 -3.61 -0.65
C SER A 154 -15.44 -3.26 -1.62
N LEU A 155 -15.13 -2.83 -2.85
CA LEU A 155 -16.18 -2.61 -3.86
C LEU A 155 -16.81 -3.94 -4.30
N ALA A 156 -16.01 -5.01 -4.42
CA ALA A 156 -16.49 -6.33 -4.77
C ALA A 156 -17.43 -6.93 -3.71
N THR A 157 -17.26 -6.62 -2.42
CA THR A 157 -18.23 -7.04 -1.38
C THR A 157 -19.60 -6.37 -1.51
N HIS A 158 -19.72 -5.33 -2.34
CA HIS A 158 -20.98 -4.66 -2.68
C HIS A 158 -21.40 -4.91 -4.13
N ASP A 159 -20.86 -5.95 -4.78
CA ASP A 159 -21.15 -6.31 -6.17
C ASP A 159 -20.87 -5.18 -7.19
N ILE A 160 -19.92 -4.29 -6.89
CA ILE A 160 -19.53 -3.21 -7.81
C ILE A 160 -18.35 -3.66 -8.68
N PRO A 161 -18.53 -3.76 -10.01
CA PRO A 161 -17.45 -4.09 -10.93
C PRO A 161 -16.36 -3.02 -10.89
N SER A 162 -15.10 -3.44 -10.79
CA SER A 162 -13.95 -2.53 -10.77
C SER A 162 -12.80 -3.06 -11.62
N ILE A 163 -12.02 -2.12 -12.16
CA ILE A 163 -10.79 -2.40 -12.92
C ILE A 163 -9.64 -1.74 -12.17
N ILE A 164 -8.61 -2.51 -11.84
CA ILE A 164 -7.34 -2.00 -11.34
C ILE A 164 -6.38 -1.85 -12.53
N LEU A 165 -5.78 -0.67 -12.66
CA LEU A 165 -4.71 -0.41 -13.63
C LEU A 165 -3.38 -0.30 -12.89
N GLU A 166 -2.49 -1.24 -13.14
CA GLU A 166 -1.17 -1.30 -12.50
C GLU A 166 -0.09 -1.27 -13.58
N LYS A 167 0.84 -0.32 -13.49
CA LYS A 167 1.88 -0.11 -14.51
C LYS A 167 2.99 -1.17 -14.45
N HIS A 168 3.12 -1.89 -13.35
CA HIS A 168 4.12 -2.94 -13.16
C HIS A 168 3.55 -4.33 -13.42
N ASN A 169 4.37 -5.23 -13.94
CA ASN A 169 3.93 -6.58 -14.34
C ASN A 169 3.78 -7.55 -13.16
N THR A 170 4.37 -7.26 -12.01
CA THR A 170 4.41 -8.12 -10.82
C THR A 170 4.27 -7.30 -9.53
N ILE A 171 3.91 -7.97 -8.43
CA ILE A 171 3.96 -7.40 -7.08
C ILE A 171 5.43 -7.10 -6.72
N SER A 172 5.69 -5.96 -6.08
CA SER A 172 7.02 -5.68 -5.55
C SER A 172 7.42 -6.74 -4.53
N THR A 173 8.57 -7.39 -4.73
CA THR A 173 9.17 -8.31 -3.76
C THR A 173 9.85 -7.62 -2.59
N HIS A 174 9.89 -6.28 -2.59
CA HIS A 174 10.33 -5.50 -1.43
C HIS A 174 9.21 -5.43 -0.36
N PRO A 175 9.46 -5.90 0.88
CA PRO A 175 8.47 -5.95 1.97
C PRO A 175 7.81 -4.64 2.36
N ARG A 176 8.54 -3.52 2.26
CA ARG A 176 8.05 -2.15 2.58
C ARG A 176 7.43 -2.09 3.99
N ALA A 177 6.14 -1.79 4.10
CA ALA A 177 5.46 -1.66 5.38
C ALA A 177 5.32 -3.02 6.07
N ILE A 178 5.43 -2.99 7.39
CA ILE A 178 5.11 -4.10 8.30
C ILE A 178 4.39 -3.50 9.50
N GLY A 179 3.40 -4.21 10.02
CA GLY A 179 2.57 -3.71 11.13
C GLY A 179 1.24 -3.13 10.64
N PHE A 180 0.23 -3.97 10.63
CA PHE A 180 -1.17 -3.62 10.39
C PHE A 180 -1.90 -3.59 11.72
N THR A 181 -2.65 -2.53 11.96
CA THR A 181 -3.29 -2.27 13.25
C THR A 181 -4.51 -3.16 13.43
N PRO A 182 -4.99 -3.37 14.67
CA PRO A 182 -6.26 -4.05 14.90
C PRO A 182 -7.41 -3.46 14.07
N ARG A 183 -7.49 -2.13 13.92
CA ARG A 183 -8.53 -1.53 13.10
C ARG A 183 -8.45 -1.95 11.62
N SER A 184 -7.24 -2.10 11.06
CA SER A 184 -7.08 -2.65 9.71
C SER A 184 -7.44 -4.14 9.64
N MET A 185 -7.20 -4.89 10.72
CA MET A 185 -7.62 -6.29 10.81
C MET A 185 -9.15 -6.44 10.93
N GLU A 186 -9.85 -5.54 11.60
CA GLU A 186 -11.32 -5.48 11.57
C GLU A 186 -11.86 -5.29 10.14
N ILE A 187 -11.19 -4.46 9.33
CA ILE A 187 -11.53 -4.25 7.92
C ILE A 187 -11.30 -5.55 7.13
N PHE A 188 -10.12 -6.16 7.25
CA PHE A 188 -9.80 -7.43 6.58
C PHE A 188 -10.72 -8.59 6.98
N ARG A 189 -11.22 -8.56 8.22
CA ARG A 189 -12.22 -9.53 8.67
C ARG A 189 -13.58 -9.32 8.01
N ARG A 190 -14.08 -8.07 7.92
CA ARG A 190 -15.30 -7.77 7.15
C ARG A 190 -15.13 -8.11 5.67
N LEU A 191 -13.91 -7.99 5.15
CA LEU A 191 -13.57 -8.43 3.80
C LEU A 191 -13.35 -9.94 3.71
N ASN A 192 -13.56 -10.74 4.76
CA ASN A 192 -13.40 -12.20 4.78
C ASN A 192 -12.02 -12.69 4.31
N ILE A 193 -10.95 -11.98 4.68
CA ILE A 193 -9.55 -12.38 4.41
C ILE A 193 -8.68 -12.40 5.68
N ALA A 194 -9.25 -12.10 6.85
CA ALA A 194 -8.49 -12.06 8.11
C ALA A 194 -7.84 -13.41 8.45
N ASP A 195 -8.45 -14.54 8.08
CA ASP A 195 -7.88 -15.87 8.35
C ASP A 195 -6.59 -16.14 7.54
N GLU A 196 -6.38 -15.43 6.44
CA GLU A 196 -5.17 -15.49 5.62
C GLU A 196 -4.08 -14.54 6.12
N VAL A 197 -4.44 -13.56 6.97
CA VAL A 197 -3.54 -12.54 7.51
C VAL A 197 -3.27 -12.86 9.00
N PRO A 198 -2.15 -13.51 9.34
CA PRO A 198 -1.91 -13.98 10.69
C PRO A 198 -1.77 -12.81 11.68
N GLU A 199 -2.63 -12.81 12.70
CA GLU A 199 -2.52 -11.89 13.83
C GLU A 199 -1.27 -12.20 14.67
N VAL A 200 -0.67 -11.14 15.23
CA VAL A 200 0.41 -11.28 16.20
C VAL A 200 -0.08 -11.95 17.49
N SER A 201 0.83 -12.58 18.25
CA SER A 201 0.45 -13.18 19.53
C SER A 201 0.02 -12.13 20.56
N PRO A 202 -0.81 -12.47 21.55
CA PRO A 202 -1.19 -11.55 22.63
C PRO A 202 0.01 -10.95 23.39
N GLU A 203 1.13 -11.67 23.44
CA GLU A 203 2.37 -11.25 24.09
C GLU A 203 3.27 -10.40 23.19
N PHE A 204 2.93 -10.25 21.90
CA PHE A 204 3.72 -9.48 20.96
C PHE A 204 3.78 -8.01 21.36
N SER A 205 5.00 -7.49 21.45
CA SER A 205 5.26 -6.07 21.59
C SER A 205 6.36 -5.68 20.63
N LEU A 206 6.15 -4.59 19.89
CA LEU A 206 7.21 -4.03 19.05
C LEU A 206 8.26 -3.39 19.93
N ILE A 207 9.34 -4.13 20.20
CA ILE A 207 10.49 -3.66 20.96
C ILE A 207 11.54 -3.10 20.00
N ARG A 208 12.06 -1.91 20.33
CA ARG A 208 13.24 -1.32 19.71
C ARG A 208 14.38 -1.23 20.71
N ALA A 209 15.58 -1.63 20.30
CA ALA A 209 16.80 -1.45 21.09
C ALA A 209 17.77 -0.46 20.43
N ARG A 210 18.55 0.25 21.25
CA ARG A 210 19.76 0.94 20.81
C ARG A 210 20.96 0.06 21.13
N VAL A 211 21.78 -0.26 20.13
CA VAL A 211 22.87 -1.23 20.24
C VAL A 211 24.13 -0.71 19.55
N GLU A 212 25.31 -1.14 19.99
CA GLU A 212 26.56 -0.91 19.25
C GLU A 212 26.53 -1.73 17.95
N SER A 213 26.13 -2.99 18.07
CA SER A 213 25.84 -3.95 17.00
C SER A 213 24.95 -5.06 17.59
N LEU A 214 24.34 -5.90 16.75
CA LEU A 214 23.41 -6.94 17.20
C LEU A 214 24.06 -7.90 18.22
N THR A 215 25.32 -8.28 18.01
CA THR A 215 26.10 -9.15 18.92
C THR A 215 27.02 -8.40 19.88
N GLY A 216 26.97 -7.06 19.89
CA GLY A 216 27.81 -6.20 20.71
C GLY A 216 27.14 -5.74 22.01
N GLU A 217 27.52 -4.56 22.51
CA GLU A 217 26.87 -3.95 23.68
C GLU A 217 25.47 -3.42 23.33
N TRP A 218 24.52 -3.60 24.25
CA TRP A 218 23.15 -3.10 24.15
C TRP A 218 22.92 -2.01 25.18
N PHE A 219 22.54 -0.82 24.72
CA PHE A 219 22.45 0.36 25.57
C PHE A 219 21.06 0.54 26.18
N GLU A 220 20.02 0.46 25.35
CA GLU A 220 18.64 0.78 25.75
C GLU A 220 17.64 -0.14 25.04
N ARG A 221 16.51 -0.42 25.69
CA ARG A 221 15.34 -1.09 25.09
C ARG A 221 14.10 -0.24 25.39
N SER A 222 13.27 -0.02 24.37
CA SER A 222 12.03 0.75 24.46
C SER A 222 10.91 -0.01 23.76
N SER A 223 9.71 0.03 24.33
CA SER A 223 8.50 -0.48 23.69
C SER A 223 7.89 0.63 22.83
N TRP A 224 7.07 0.31 21.83
CA TRP A 224 6.21 1.33 21.23
C TRP A 224 5.23 1.92 22.25
N SER A 225 4.66 1.07 23.09
CA SER A 225 3.75 1.47 24.17
C SER A 225 4.53 2.05 25.36
N ASP A 226 5.26 3.14 25.14
CA ASP A 226 5.89 3.94 26.21
C ASP A 226 4.85 4.74 27.02
N SER A 227 3.59 4.30 27.07
CA SER A 227 2.62 4.80 28.05
C SER A 227 2.97 4.40 29.48
N HIS A 228 3.96 3.53 29.71
CA HIS A 228 4.48 3.25 31.06
C HIS A 228 6.00 3.06 31.11
N SER A 229 6.76 4.14 30.90
CA SER A 229 8.09 4.22 31.50
C SER A 229 7.97 4.50 33.00
N THR A 230 8.45 3.56 33.82
CA THR A 230 9.17 3.84 35.08
C THR A 230 8.42 4.65 36.16
N GLU A 231 7.40 4.07 36.77
CA GLU A 231 7.20 4.19 38.23
C GLU A 231 6.82 2.81 38.79
N SER A 232 7.75 1.84 38.70
CA SER A 232 7.84 0.82 39.74
C SER A 232 8.37 1.50 41.01
N LYS A 233 7.53 2.34 41.64
CA LYS A 233 7.66 2.60 43.07
C LYS A 233 7.36 1.28 43.76
N GLU A 234 8.28 0.86 44.63
CA GLU A 234 8.11 -0.26 45.54
C GLU A 234 6.69 -0.25 46.13
N GLY A 235 5.84 -1.17 45.67
CA GLY A 235 4.43 -1.18 46.06
C GLY A 235 3.55 -1.95 45.09
N GLY A 236 3.67 -3.28 45.11
CA GLY A 236 2.74 -4.35 44.71
C GLY A 236 1.38 -4.07 44.04
N ASN A 237 1.24 -3.10 43.15
CA ASN A 237 0.03 -2.95 42.34
C ASN A 237 0.20 -3.71 41.03
N VAL A 238 -0.59 -4.77 40.88
CA VAL A 238 -0.83 -5.46 39.61
C VAL A 238 -1.34 -4.42 38.60
N PRO A 239 -0.78 -4.33 37.38
CA PRO A 239 -1.32 -3.45 36.35
C PRO A 239 -2.81 -3.72 36.14
N ALA A 240 -3.64 -2.69 36.12
CA ALA A 240 -5.05 -2.84 35.75
C ALA A 240 -5.16 -3.52 34.38
N ALA A 241 -6.15 -4.40 34.20
CA ALA A 241 -6.42 -5.02 32.91
C ALA A 241 -6.67 -3.93 31.87
N ARG A 242 -5.99 -4.00 30.71
CA ARG A 242 -6.22 -3.08 29.59
C ARG A 242 -7.65 -3.25 29.08
N ASN A 243 -8.32 -2.14 28.79
CA ASN A 243 -9.60 -2.17 28.06
C ASN A 243 -9.35 -2.73 26.65
N GLU A 244 -10.20 -3.66 26.23
CA GLU A 244 -10.14 -4.27 24.90
C GLU A 244 -11.00 -3.42 23.94
N TYR A 245 -10.36 -2.61 23.09
CA TYR A 245 -11.06 -1.73 22.13
C TYR A 245 -11.30 -2.36 20.75
N SER A 246 -10.73 -3.55 20.52
CA SER A 246 -10.97 -4.40 19.37
C SER A 246 -10.75 -5.85 19.80
N PHE A 247 -11.50 -6.78 19.23
CA PHE A 247 -11.26 -8.21 19.43
C PHE A 247 -10.15 -8.77 18.52
N THR A 248 -9.80 -8.02 17.48
CA THR A 248 -8.67 -8.39 16.62
C THR A 248 -7.38 -7.89 17.24
N ARG A 249 -6.28 -8.61 17.03
CA ARG A 249 -4.94 -8.07 17.27
C ARG A 249 -4.39 -7.54 15.95
N GLY A 250 -3.28 -6.79 16.03
CA GLY A 250 -2.57 -6.37 14.82
C GLY A 250 -1.92 -7.54 14.08
N ALA A 251 -1.40 -7.30 12.89
CA ALA A 251 -0.62 -8.27 12.11
C ALA A 251 0.77 -7.72 11.80
N ALA A 252 1.79 -8.58 11.85
CA ALA A 252 3.17 -8.24 11.51
C ALA A 252 3.62 -8.99 10.24
N ILE A 253 2.79 -8.89 9.19
CA ILE A 253 3.08 -9.45 7.87
C ILE A 253 3.76 -8.38 6.98
N PRO A 254 4.72 -8.76 6.13
CA PRO A 254 5.25 -7.89 5.07
C PRO A 254 4.19 -7.45 4.05
N GLN A 255 4.28 -6.21 3.54
CA GLN A 255 3.32 -5.66 2.58
C GLN A 255 3.28 -6.44 1.25
N ASP A 256 4.39 -7.00 0.80
CA ASP A 256 4.43 -7.82 -0.43
C ASP A 256 3.57 -9.09 -0.30
N GLN A 257 3.60 -9.73 0.87
CA GLN A 257 2.75 -10.89 1.16
C GLN A 257 1.28 -10.49 1.29
N LEU A 258 0.99 -9.39 2.00
CA LEU A 258 -0.39 -8.89 2.12
C LEU A 258 -0.99 -8.46 0.78
N GLU A 259 -0.20 -7.81 -0.09
CA GLU A 259 -0.64 -7.47 -1.44
C GLU A 259 -0.97 -8.73 -2.25
N GLY A 260 -0.23 -9.82 -2.07
CA GLY A 260 -0.54 -11.13 -2.68
C GLY A 260 -1.88 -11.72 -2.22
N ILE A 261 -2.16 -11.66 -0.92
CA ILE A 261 -3.46 -12.10 -0.34
C ILE A 261 -4.60 -11.25 -0.91
N LEU A 262 -4.45 -9.92 -0.89
CA LEU A 262 -5.49 -9.00 -1.36
C LEU A 262 -5.77 -9.16 -2.85
N GLU A 263 -4.75 -9.32 -3.69
CA GLU A 263 -4.94 -9.53 -5.13
C GLU A 263 -5.61 -10.86 -5.43
N THR A 264 -5.21 -11.93 -4.75
CA THR A 264 -5.85 -13.25 -4.89
C THR A 264 -7.34 -13.14 -4.56
N ALA A 265 -7.68 -12.57 -3.40
CA ALA A 265 -9.07 -12.38 -2.99
C ALA A 265 -9.86 -11.45 -3.93
N ALA A 266 -9.22 -10.40 -4.47
CA ALA A 266 -9.86 -9.49 -5.42
C ALA A 266 -10.19 -10.19 -6.74
N VAL A 267 -9.23 -10.94 -7.30
CA VAL A 267 -9.42 -11.69 -8.55
C VAL A 267 -10.47 -12.78 -8.40
N GLU A 268 -10.47 -13.52 -7.28
CA GLU A 268 -11.48 -14.54 -6.99
C GLU A 268 -12.90 -13.95 -6.90
N ARG A 269 -13.03 -12.67 -6.53
CA ARG A 269 -14.30 -11.93 -6.49
C ARG A 269 -14.59 -11.16 -7.78
N GLY A 270 -13.86 -11.43 -8.86
CA GLY A 270 -14.13 -10.89 -10.19
C GLY A 270 -13.63 -9.47 -10.45
N VAL A 271 -12.70 -8.95 -9.63
CA VAL A 271 -12.00 -7.70 -9.92
C VAL A 271 -11.08 -7.89 -11.14
N ASP A 272 -11.18 -6.98 -12.12
CA ASP A 272 -10.32 -6.99 -13.31
C ASP A 272 -8.98 -6.29 -13.01
N VAL A 273 -7.94 -7.08 -12.72
CA VAL A 273 -6.60 -6.55 -12.44
C VAL A 273 -5.75 -6.54 -13.71
N ARG A 274 -5.50 -5.35 -14.26
CA ARG A 274 -4.72 -5.14 -15.48
C ARG A 274 -3.32 -4.63 -15.17
N ARG A 275 -2.39 -5.57 -15.05
CA ARG A 275 -0.94 -5.29 -14.91
C ARG A 275 -0.27 -4.90 -16.22
N GLY A 276 0.79 -4.11 -16.16
CA GLY A 276 1.46 -3.51 -17.32
C GLY A 276 0.65 -2.40 -18.00
N TYR A 277 -0.40 -1.87 -17.34
CA TYR A 277 -1.22 -0.77 -17.84
C TYR A 277 -0.84 0.52 -17.12
N ARG A 278 -0.27 1.48 -17.85
CA ARG A 278 0.21 2.75 -17.27
C ARG A 278 -0.74 3.90 -17.57
N VAL A 279 -1.35 4.46 -16.54
CA VAL A 279 -2.13 5.70 -16.67
C VAL A 279 -1.22 6.85 -17.09
N VAL A 280 -1.61 7.57 -18.15
CA VAL A 280 -0.88 8.73 -18.71
C VAL A 280 -1.73 9.99 -18.78
N GLY A 281 -3.06 9.84 -18.77
CA GLY A 281 -4.02 10.94 -18.85
C GLY A 281 -5.27 10.66 -18.05
N ILE A 282 -5.91 11.74 -17.61
CA ILE A 282 -7.21 11.68 -16.95
C ILE A 282 -8.01 12.92 -17.28
N TYR A 283 -9.28 12.73 -17.61
CA TYR A 283 -10.25 13.78 -17.93
C TYR A 283 -11.60 13.37 -17.33
N GLN A 284 -12.43 14.34 -16.94
CA GLN A 284 -13.79 14.06 -16.44
C GLN A 284 -14.80 15.03 -17.03
N ASP A 285 -16.01 14.52 -17.23
CA ASP A 285 -17.19 15.25 -17.67
C ASP A 285 -18.35 15.05 -16.66
N GLU A 286 -19.54 15.57 -16.99
CA GLU A 286 -20.72 15.49 -16.11
C GLU A 286 -21.16 14.05 -15.81
N THR A 287 -20.81 13.10 -16.68
CA THR A 287 -21.31 11.72 -16.68
C THR A 287 -20.25 10.67 -16.32
N GLY A 288 -18.96 11.01 -16.33
CA GLY A 288 -17.91 10.07 -15.96
C GLY A 288 -16.49 10.60 -16.07
N VAL A 289 -15.53 9.69 -15.93
CA VAL A 289 -14.09 9.92 -16.03
C VAL A 289 -13.55 9.07 -17.19
N VAL A 290 -12.75 9.69 -18.04
CA VAL A 290 -11.95 9.04 -19.09
C VAL A 290 -10.52 8.95 -18.60
N VAL A 291 -9.97 7.74 -18.61
CA VAL A 291 -8.58 7.44 -18.22
C VAL A 291 -7.83 7.02 -19.47
N SER A 292 -6.81 7.79 -19.85
CA SER A 292 -5.90 7.46 -20.95
C SER A 292 -4.78 6.59 -20.39
N VAL A 293 -4.61 5.41 -20.98
CA VAL A 293 -3.74 4.34 -20.47
C VAL A 293 -2.88 3.82 -21.61
N LEU A 294 -1.60 3.60 -21.35
CA LEU A 294 -0.78 2.77 -22.21
C LEU A 294 -0.97 1.32 -21.80
N ASP A 295 -1.48 0.49 -22.71
CA ASP A 295 -1.63 -0.95 -22.49
C ASP A 295 -0.27 -1.67 -22.49
N ARG A 296 -0.28 -2.99 -22.32
CA ARG A 296 0.94 -3.83 -22.35
C ARG A 296 1.71 -3.76 -23.67
N ALA A 297 1.04 -3.36 -24.76
CA ALA A 297 1.63 -3.16 -26.07
C ALA A 297 2.01 -1.69 -26.30
N GLY A 298 2.10 -0.87 -25.24
CA GLY A 298 2.42 0.54 -25.36
C GLY A 298 1.41 1.37 -26.17
N ARG A 299 0.24 0.81 -26.48
CA ARG A 299 -0.80 1.50 -27.24
C ARG A 299 -1.62 2.34 -26.28
N GLU A 300 -1.89 3.57 -26.67
CA GLU A 300 -2.79 4.43 -25.92
C GLU A 300 -4.24 3.98 -26.14
N VAL A 301 -4.91 3.64 -25.05
CA VAL A 301 -6.31 3.26 -24.98
C VAL A 301 -7.02 4.12 -23.96
N GLU A 302 -8.31 4.41 -24.21
CA GLU A 302 -9.15 5.13 -23.27
C GLU A 302 -10.11 4.17 -22.58
N LEU A 303 -10.17 4.25 -21.26
CA LEU A 303 -11.14 3.56 -20.43
C LEU A 303 -12.08 4.57 -19.81
N ARG A 304 -13.37 4.23 -19.73
CA ARG A 304 -14.40 5.10 -19.16
C ARG A 304 -15.02 4.46 -17.93
N ALA A 305 -15.11 5.22 -16.86
CA ALA A 305 -15.71 4.80 -15.60
C ALA A 305 -16.56 5.94 -14.99
N PRO A 306 -17.59 5.65 -14.19
CA PRO A 306 -18.36 6.70 -13.51
C PRO A 306 -17.52 7.44 -12.46
N TYR A 307 -16.53 6.77 -11.86
CA TYR A 307 -15.64 7.28 -10.83
C TYR A 307 -14.25 6.65 -10.96
N VAL A 308 -13.22 7.33 -10.45
CA VAL A 308 -11.83 6.82 -10.38
C VAL A 308 -11.28 7.02 -8.97
N VAL A 309 -10.67 5.98 -8.42
CA VAL A 309 -9.86 6.05 -7.19
C VAL A 309 -8.39 5.99 -7.57
N ALA A 310 -7.68 7.09 -7.34
CA ALA A 310 -6.26 7.22 -7.54
C ALA A 310 -5.52 6.74 -6.29
N ALA A 311 -5.05 5.49 -6.35
CA ALA A 311 -4.16 4.87 -5.37
C ALA A 311 -2.73 4.70 -5.95
N ASP A 312 -2.31 5.63 -6.82
CA ASP A 312 -1.10 5.55 -7.66
C ASP A 312 0.18 6.09 -6.97
N GLY A 313 0.16 6.16 -5.64
CA GLY A 313 1.33 6.40 -4.79
C GLY A 313 1.80 7.85 -4.66
N CYS A 314 2.94 8.05 -4.00
CA CYS A 314 3.44 9.36 -3.60
C CYS A 314 3.66 10.35 -4.78
N ARG A 315 3.98 9.80 -5.96
CA ARG A 315 4.15 10.52 -7.24
C ARG A 315 2.92 10.38 -8.14
N SER A 316 1.73 10.39 -7.53
CA SER A 316 0.43 10.27 -8.22
C SER A 316 0.34 11.16 -9.45
N ILE A 317 0.29 10.56 -10.64
CA ILE A 317 0.11 11.31 -11.89
C ILE A 317 -1.29 11.91 -11.93
N VAL A 318 -2.28 11.21 -11.35
CA VAL A 318 -3.65 11.69 -11.29
C VAL A 318 -3.75 12.97 -10.46
N ARG A 319 -3.17 13.01 -9.26
CA ARG A 319 -3.14 14.22 -8.42
C ARG A 319 -2.50 15.41 -9.16
N GLU A 320 -1.36 15.19 -9.80
CA GLU A 320 -0.65 16.25 -10.54
C GLU A 320 -1.48 16.76 -11.73
N LYS A 321 -2.12 15.87 -12.51
CA LYS A 321 -3.03 16.23 -13.62
C LYS A 321 -4.26 17.01 -13.15
N LEU A 322 -4.74 16.73 -11.94
CA LEU A 322 -5.82 17.49 -11.31
C LEU A 322 -5.36 18.81 -10.69
N CYS A 323 -4.04 19.06 -10.67
CA CYS A 323 -3.41 20.21 -10.04
C CYS A 323 -3.84 20.38 -8.58
N ILE A 324 -3.91 19.27 -7.83
CA ILE A 324 -4.25 19.28 -6.41
C ILE A 324 -2.96 19.47 -5.61
N PRO A 325 -2.79 20.61 -4.90
CA PRO A 325 -1.59 20.85 -4.11
C PRO A 325 -1.52 19.95 -2.88
N ARG A 326 -0.33 19.88 -2.28
CA ARG A 326 -0.10 19.21 -0.99
C ARG A 326 0.51 20.19 0.01
N ARG A 327 0.17 20.02 1.28
CA ARG A 327 0.71 20.77 2.43
C ARG A 327 1.31 19.82 3.45
N GLY A 328 2.18 20.32 4.31
CA GLY A 328 2.84 19.55 5.36
C GLY A 328 4.29 19.99 5.53
N ARG A 329 5.10 19.16 6.17
CA ARG A 329 6.54 19.44 6.35
C ARG A 329 7.36 19.28 5.07
N GLY A 330 6.79 18.67 4.03
CA GLY A 330 7.47 18.51 2.74
C GLY A 330 8.51 17.40 2.74
N HIS A 331 9.58 17.59 1.97
CA HIS A 331 10.71 16.66 1.95
C HIS A 331 11.49 16.77 3.27
N MET A 332 11.64 15.65 3.96
CA MET A 332 12.36 15.59 5.23
C MET A 332 13.81 15.15 5.02
N ARG A 333 13.98 13.99 4.38
CA ARG A 333 15.30 13.42 4.05
C ARG A 333 15.18 12.40 2.94
N THR A 334 16.32 12.09 2.34
CA THR A 334 16.46 10.91 1.49
C THR A 334 17.32 9.89 2.22
N MET A 335 16.83 8.65 2.25
CA MET A 335 17.49 7.53 2.89
C MET A 335 17.72 6.42 1.87
N ARG A 336 18.74 5.60 2.13
CA ARG A 336 18.99 4.38 1.37
C ARG A 336 18.90 3.16 2.28
N SER A 337 18.55 2.03 1.68
CA SER A 337 18.45 0.77 2.40
C SER A 337 19.01 -0.39 1.59
N VAL A 338 19.41 -1.44 2.28
CA VAL A 338 19.72 -2.74 1.69
C VAL A 338 18.85 -3.81 2.35
N LEU A 339 18.14 -4.56 1.51
CA LEU A 339 17.39 -5.75 1.90
C LEU A 339 18.31 -6.97 1.70
N PHE A 340 18.43 -7.81 2.72
CA PHE A 340 19.32 -8.96 2.72
C PHE A 340 18.73 -10.13 3.53
N LYS A 341 19.31 -11.32 3.37
CA LYS A 341 19.10 -12.47 4.25
C LYS A 341 20.39 -12.78 5.01
N ALA A 342 20.25 -13.11 6.28
CA ALA A 342 21.32 -13.59 7.13
C ALA A 342 20.74 -14.44 8.27
N PRO A 343 21.44 -15.48 8.74
CA PRO A 343 20.98 -16.33 9.85
C PRO A 343 21.29 -15.68 11.20
N ILE A 344 20.54 -14.65 11.57
CA ILE A 344 20.84 -13.78 12.74
C ILE A 344 19.66 -13.60 13.69
N GLU A 345 18.56 -14.32 13.48
CA GLU A 345 17.35 -14.27 14.31
C GLU A 345 17.63 -14.69 15.76
N GLU A 346 18.59 -15.59 15.99
CA GLU A 346 18.98 -16.04 17.33
C GLU A 346 19.50 -14.91 18.22
N TYR A 347 19.98 -13.80 17.63
CA TYR A 347 20.54 -12.66 18.35
C TYR A 347 19.49 -11.58 18.69
N MET A 348 18.22 -11.78 18.32
CA MET A 348 17.18 -10.76 18.49
C MET A 348 16.75 -10.54 19.94
N ASP A 349 16.81 -11.56 20.80
CA ASP A 349 16.31 -11.52 22.19
C ASP A 349 14.91 -10.84 22.31
N GLY A 350 13.99 -11.18 21.39
CA GLY A 350 12.64 -10.60 21.33
C GLY A 350 12.54 -9.17 20.80
N VAL A 351 13.62 -8.60 20.25
CA VAL A 351 13.66 -7.25 19.66
C VAL A 351 13.55 -7.32 18.14
N HIS A 352 12.75 -6.43 17.55
CA HIS A 352 12.47 -6.43 16.10
C HIS A 352 13.11 -5.23 15.35
N GLN A 353 13.51 -4.20 16.10
CA GLN A 353 14.05 -2.96 15.56
C GLN A 353 15.31 -2.55 16.34
N PHE A 354 16.37 -2.20 15.62
CA PHE A 354 17.67 -1.88 16.21
C PHE A 354 18.16 -0.54 15.66
N SER A 355 18.30 0.44 16.55
CA SER A 355 19.10 1.64 16.27
C SER A 355 20.55 1.29 16.54
N VAL A 356 21.32 1.04 15.48
CA VAL A 356 22.75 0.74 15.55
C VAL A 356 23.52 2.06 15.71
N ASP A 357 24.29 2.18 16.78
CA ASP A 357 25.06 3.38 17.17
C ASP A 357 26.48 2.97 17.61
N GLY A 358 27.19 2.27 16.72
CA GLY A 358 28.56 1.80 16.92
C GLY A 358 29.51 2.35 15.85
N ALA A 359 30.29 1.47 15.23
CA ALA A 359 31.14 1.82 14.08
C ALA A 359 30.33 2.28 12.84
N LEU A 360 29.03 1.99 12.82
CA LEU A 360 28.05 2.44 11.84
C LEU A 360 26.85 3.04 12.58
N LYS A 361 26.25 4.09 12.00
CA LYS A 361 24.92 4.58 12.38
C LYS A 361 23.91 4.13 11.35
N ALA A 362 23.00 3.25 11.75
CA ALA A 362 21.99 2.70 10.86
C ALA A 362 20.79 2.19 11.65
N PHE A 363 19.70 1.91 10.94
CA PHE A 363 18.52 1.26 11.50
C PHE A 363 18.34 -0.12 10.88
N LEU A 364 18.39 -1.16 11.72
CA LEU A 364 18.21 -2.55 11.30
C LEU A 364 16.85 -3.06 11.78
N THR A 365 16.09 -3.70 10.90
CA THR A 365 14.82 -4.36 11.27
C THR A 365 14.60 -5.62 10.45
N THR A 366 13.76 -6.51 10.97
CA THR A 366 13.43 -7.81 10.37
C THR A 366 11.97 -7.86 9.94
N TYR A 367 11.70 -8.69 8.94
CA TYR A 367 10.37 -9.05 8.48
C TYR A 367 9.86 -10.38 9.08
N ASN A 368 10.61 -10.97 10.02
CA ASN A 368 10.33 -12.25 10.69
C ASN A 368 10.20 -13.45 9.72
N ASP A 369 10.76 -13.35 8.52
CA ASP A 369 10.74 -14.39 7.48
C ASP A 369 12.16 -14.69 6.92
N GLY A 370 13.20 -14.32 7.69
CA GLY A 370 14.59 -14.41 7.28
C GLY A 370 15.11 -13.21 6.49
N ARG A 371 14.23 -12.27 6.10
CA ARG A 371 14.62 -11.02 5.44
C ARG A 371 14.83 -9.90 6.47
N TRP A 372 15.90 -9.15 6.24
CA TRP A 372 16.35 -8.03 7.05
C TRP A 372 16.56 -6.81 6.17
N VAL A 373 16.30 -5.63 6.72
CA VAL A 373 16.63 -4.36 6.06
C VAL A 373 17.51 -3.51 6.97
N LEU A 374 18.63 -3.07 6.41
CA LEU A 374 19.51 -2.08 7.02
C LEU A 374 19.29 -0.74 6.30
N MET A 375 18.88 0.28 7.05
CA MET A 375 18.59 1.62 6.54
C MET A 375 19.66 2.61 7.01
N PHE A 376 20.13 3.42 6.08
CA PHE A 376 21.12 4.47 6.30
C PHE A 376 20.43 5.84 6.32
N ASP A 377 20.87 6.71 7.21
CA ASP A 377 20.34 8.08 7.33
C ASP A 377 21.03 9.06 6.36
N ASP A 378 21.30 8.59 5.14
CA ASP A 378 21.94 9.36 4.07
C ASP A 378 21.50 8.86 2.67
N ASP A 379 21.79 9.68 1.65
CA ASP A 379 21.58 9.35 0.23
C ASP A 379 22.90 8.93 -0.46
N VAL A 380 23.74 8.18 0.25
CA VAL A 380 25.03 7.71 -0.30
C VAL A 380 24.87 6.36 -1.00
N GLU A 381 25.15 6.36 -2.29
CA GLU A 381 25.36 5.16 -3.11
C GLU A 381 26.42 4.26 -2.47
N ARG A 382 26.11 2.98 -2.27
CA ARG A 382 27.05 2.00 -1.75
C ARG A 382 27.12 0.82 -2.70
N ASP A 383 28.34 0.42 -3.02
CA ASP A 383 28.58 -0.82 -3.73
C ASP A 383 28.36 -2.04 -2.82
N GLU A 384 28.37 -3.23 -3.41
CA GLU A 384 28.06 -4.47 -2.67
C GLU A 384 29.07 -4.74 -1.53
N ASP A 385 30.36 -4.41 -1.72
CA ASP A 385 31.39 -4.63 -0.71
C ASP A 385 31.19 -3.70 0.50
N ALA A 386 30.86 -2.43 0.24
CA ALA A 386 30.50 -1.47 1.27
C ALA A 386 29.20 -1.86 2.00
N LEU A 387 28.19 -2.36 1.28
CA LEU A 387 26.96 -2.86 1.87
C LEU A 387 27.20 -4.09 2.74
N ARG A 388 27.98 -5.06 2.27
CA ARG A 388 28.38 -6.24 3.07
C ARG A 388 29.12 -5.83 4.33
N THR A 389 30.09 -4.92 4.19
CA THR A 389 30.82 -4.35 5.34
C THR A 389 29.87 -3.70 6.34
N ALA A 390 28.93 -2.87 5.87
CA ALA A 390 27.95 -2.22 6.73
C ALA A 390 27.03 -3.22 7.44
N ILE A 391 26.58 -4.28 6.75
CA ILE A 391 25.78 -5.36 7.34
C ILE A 391 26.59 -6.09 8.41
N THR A 392 27.83 -6.48 8.13
CA THR A 392 28.73 -7.11 9.10
C THR A 392 28.96 -6.22 10.33
N LEU A 393 29.12 -4.91 10.15
CA LEU A 393 29.25 -3.95 11.27
C LEU A 393 27.96 -3.85 12.09
N ALA A 394 26.79 -3.80 11.45
CA ALA A 394 25.50 -3.76 12.14
C ALA A 394 25.23 -5.04 12.94
N ILE A 395 25.64 -6.19 12.40
CA ILE A 395 25.52 -7.49 13.08
C ILE A 395 26.56 -7.61 14.20
N GLY A 396 27.79 -7.12 13.99
CA GLY A 396 28.92 -7.27 14.90
C GLY A 396 29.70 -8.58 14.73
N LYS A 397 29.35 -9.38 13.71
CA LYS A 397 29.91 -10.70 13.43
C LYS A 397 29.90 -10.98 11.94
N ASP A 398 30.92 -11.70 11.46
CA ASP A 398 30.97 -12.20 10.09
C ASP A 398 30.07 -13.44 9.93
N VAL A 399 29.03 -13.32 9.11
CA VAL A 399 28.03 -14.36 8.84
C VAL A 399 27.72 -14.40 7.33
N PRO A 400 27.17 -15.51 6.81
CA PRO A 400 26.71 -15.55 5.42
C PRO A 400 25.64 -14.48 5.17
N ILE A 401 25.87 -13.62 4.17
CA ILE A 401 24.98 -12.52 3.78
C ILE A 401 24.59 -12.71 2.30
N GLU A 402 23.28 -12.72 2.04
CA GLU A 402 22.71 -12.65 0.70
C GLU A 402 22.03 -11.29 0.53
N ILE A 403 22.62 -10.39 -0.26
CA ILE A 403 21.97 -9.11 -0.60
C ILE A 403 20.91 -9.39 -1.67
N LEU A 404 19.68 -8.98 -1.40
CA LEU A 404 18.54 -9.15 -2.30
C LEU A 404 18.34 -7.92 -3.18
N THR A 405 18.24 -6.74 -2.57
CA THR A 405 18.04 -5.49 -3.30
C THR A 405 18.41 -4.26 -2.48
N THR A 406 18.45 -3.10 -3.13
CA THR A 406 18.62 -1.80 -2.49
C THR A 406 17.42 -0.90 -2.74
N GLY A 407 17.16 -0.03 -1.76
CA GLY A 407 16.11 0.98 -1.79
C GLY A 407 16.70 2.37 -1.70
N ARG A 408 16.07 3.33 -2.41
CA ARG A 408 16.23 4.76 -2.17
C ARG A 408 14.85 5.32 -1.87
N TRP A 409 14.71 6.02 -0.76
CA TRP A 409 13.43 6.53 -0.30
C TRP A 409 13.49 8.00 0.04
N GLU A 410 12.60 8.78 -0.58
CA GLU A 410 12.36 10.17 -0.25
C GLU A 410 11.27 10.25 0.81
N LEU A 411 11.69 10.52 2.04
CA LEU A 411 10.79 10.67 3.16
C LEU A 411 10.07 12.01 3.07
N THR A 412 8.76 11.96 2.89
CA THR A 412 7.93 13.16 2.74
C THR A 412 6.76 13.11 3.71
N ALA A 413 6.42 14.26 4.27
CA ALA A 413 5.26 14.47 5.12
C ALA A 413 4.35 15.50 4.46
N LEU A 414 3.39 15.00 3.68
CA LEU A 414 2.54 15.80 2.81
C LEU A 414 1.13 15.22 2.78
N VAL A 415 0.13 16.08 2.83
CA VAL A 415 -1.30 15.75 2.70
C VAL A 415 -1.89 16.65 1.61
N ALA A 416 -2.67 16.07 0.70
CA ALA A 416 -3.36 16.78 -0.36
C ALA A 416 -4.38 17.78 0.23
N GLU A 417 -4.50 18.96 -0.38
CA GLU A 417 -5.45 19.98 0.08
C GLU A 417 -6.92 19.54 -0.04
N THR A 418 -7.19 18.59 -0.95
CA THR A 418 -8.45 17.87 -1.04
C THR A 418 -8.21 16.44 -1.50
N PHE A 419 -9.03 15.51 -1.03
CA PHE A 419 -9.01 14.10 -1.40
C PHE A 419 -9.98 13.80 -2.55
N GLN A 420 -10.71 14.80 -3.05
CA GLN A 420 -11.69 14.64 -4.12
C GLN A 420 -11.64 15.83 -5.09
N LYS A 421 -11.78 15.54 -6.39
CA LYS A 421 -12.12 16.56 -7.40
C LYS A 421 -13.14 15.98 -8.37
N GLY A 422 -14.40 16.36 -8.19
CA GLY A 422 -15.52 15.81 -8.96
C GLY A 422 -15.65 14.31 -8.73
N ARG A 423 -15.48 13.52 -9.79
CA ARG A 423 -15.62 12.06 -9.83
C ARG A 423 -14.32 11.30 -9.55
N ILE A 424 -13.25 12.00 -9.18
CA ILE A 424 -11.93 11.42 -8.96
C ILE A 424 -11.52 11.60 -7.48
N PHE A 425 -11.10 10.52 -6.84
CA PHE A 425 -10.74 10.45 -5.43
C PHE A 425 -9.27 10.08 -5.28
N LEU A 426 -8.55 10.69 -4.35
CA LEU A 426 -7.19 10.31 -3.97
C LEU A 426 -7.25 9.43 -2.72
N ALA A 427 -6.48 8.35 -2.66
CA ALA A 427 -6.40 7.46 -1.50
C ALA A 427 -4.96 7.00 -1.23
N GLY A 428 -4.63 6.74 0.04
CA GLY A 428 -3.28 6.32 0.44
C GLY A 428 -2.21 7.34 0.07
N ASP A 429 -1.05 6.88 -0.36
CA ASP A 429 0.11 7.73 -0.70
C ASP A 429 -0.16 8.78 -1.79
N ALA A 430 -1.19 8.60 -2.63
CA ALA A 430 -1.63 9.61 -3.57
C ALA A 430 -2.21 10.85 -2.87
N ALA A 431 -2.91 10.63 -1.75
CA ALA A 431 -3.55 11.63 -0.92
C ALA A 431 -2.64 12.12 0.22
N HIS A 432 -1.91 11.23 0.89
CA HIS A 432 -1.06 11.58 2.03
C HIS A 432 0.19 10.69 2.08
N THR A 433 1.36 11.30 2.19
CA THR A 433 2.61 10.60 2.50
C THR A 433 2.93 10.85 3.96
N LEU A 434 2.86 9.80 4.76
CA LEU A 434 3.13 9.83 6.20
C LEU A 434 4.45 9.11 6.48
N PRO A 435 5.47 9.78 7.05
CA PRO A 435 6.74 9.14 7.39
C PRO A 435 6.54 7.93 8.31
N PRO A 436 7.38 6.87 8.18
CA PRO A 436 7.28 5.68 9.02
C PRO A 436 7.49 6.03 10.46
N ASN A 437 6.51 5.68 11.26
CA ASN A 437 6.56 5.71 12.71
C ASN A 437 6.26 4.31 13.23
N ARG A 438 6.59 4.05 14.49
CA ARG A 438 6.21 2.78 15.14
C ARG A 438 4.68 2.54 15.17
N GLY A 439 3.87 3.58 14.96
CA GLY A 439 2.40 3.48 14.83
C GLY A 439 1.91 3.04 13.44
N GLY A 440 2.80 2.86 12.46
CA GLY A 440 2.44 2.33 11.15
C GLY A 440 1.43 3.18 10.35
N TYR A 441 1.39 4.50 10.55
CA TYR A 441 0.26 5.30 10.08
C TYR A 441 0.05 5.31 8.56
N GLY A 442 1.10 5.27 7.74
CA GLY A 442 0.96 5.38 6.27
C GLY A 442 0.02 4.32 5.66
N ALA A 443 0.43 3.05 5.72
CA ALA A 443 -0.34 1.94 5.14
C ALA A 443 -1.74 1.81 5.75
N ASN A 444 -1.85 1.86 7.09
CA ASN A 444 -3.13 1.74 7.78
C ASN A 444 -4.08 2.90 7.44
N THR A 445 -3.60 4.14 7.27
CA THR A 445 -4.45 5.26 6.82
C THR A 445 -5.01 5.01 5.43
N GLY A 446 -4.19 4.49 4.51
CA GLY A 446 -4.65 4.11 3.18
C GLY A 446 -5.70 3.00 3.17
N ILE A 447 -5.58 2.00 4.05
CA ILE A 447 -6.61 0.95 4.23
C ILE A 447 -7.91 1.58 4.74
N HIS A 448 -7.84 2.50 5.70
CA HIS A 448 -9.02 3.18 6.25
C HIS A 448 -9.69 4.12 5.23
N ASP A 449 -8.91 4.71 4.31
CA ASP A 449 -9.45 5.50 3.20
C ASP A 449 -10.27 4.64 2.25
N ALA A 450 -9.73 3.48 1.87
CA ALA A 450 -10.40 2.51 1.01
C ALA A 450 -11.73 2.06 1.63
N ASP A 451 -11.73 1.74 2.93
CA ASP A 451 -12.92 1.31 3.64
C ASP A 451 -14.02 2.37 3.68
N ASN A 452 -13.64 3.62 4.02
CA ASN A 452 -14.60 4.72 4.08
C ASN A 452 -15.21 5.07 2.72
N LEU A 453 -14.43 4.95 1.64
CA LEU A 453 -14.86 5.35 0.30
C LEU A 453 -15.69 4.27 -0.40
N ALA A 454 -15.34 2.99 -0.24
CA ALA A 454 -15.90 1.91 -1.04
C ALA A 454 -17.42 1.77 -0.88
N TRP A 455 -17.94 1.76 0.36
CA TRP A 455 -19.38 1.62 0.60
C TRP A 455 -20.17 2.83 0.07
N LYS A 456 -19.58 4.03 0.12
CA LYS A 456 -20.19 5.27 -0.39
C LYS A 456 -20.27 5.23 -1.91
N LEU A 457 -19.18 4.83 -2.57
CA LEU A 457 -19.16 4.61 -4.01
C LEU A 457 -20.19 3.57 -4.42
N ALA A 458 -20.26 2.45 -3.71
CA ALA A 458 -21.24 1.40 -3.98
C ALA A 458 -22.68 1.91 -3.86
N SER A 459 -22.99 2.68 -2.81
CA SER A 459 -24.33 3.24 -2.63
C SER A 459 -24.72 4.21 -3.74
N VAL A 460 -23.81 5.08 -4.17
CA VAL A 460 -24.08 6.06 -5.24
C VAL A 460 -24.13 5.40 -6.62
N VAL A 461 -23.21 4.47 -6.92
CA VAL A 461 -23.18 3.76 -8.22
C VAL A 461 -24.44 2.90 -8.40
N SER A 462 -24.94 2.30 -7.33
CA SER A 462 -26.19 1.52 -7.33
C SER A 462 -27.46 2.39 -7.33
N GLY A 463 -27.33 3.72 -7.25
CA GLY A 463 -28.46 4.66 -7.27
C GLY A 463 -29.22 4.76 -5.95
N ASN A 464 -28.66 4.23 -4.85
CA ASN A 464 -29.28 4.27 -3.52
C ASN A 464 -29.03 5.59 -2.78
N SER A 465 -28.01 6.34 -3.20
CA SER A 465 -27.60 7.60 -2.56
C SER A 465 -27.30 8.71 -3.57
N ASP A 466 -27.57 9.95 -3.17
CA ASP A 466 -27.20 11.16 -3.91
C ASP A 466 -25.66 11.28 -3.94
N PRO A 467 -25.06 11.70 -5.08
CA PRO A 467 -23.62 11.88 -5.19
C PRO A 467 -22.98 12.78 -4.12
N LYS A 468 -23.74 13.66 -3.45
CA LYS A 468 -23.28 14.45 -2.30
C LYS A 468 -22.78 13.59 -1.14
N LEU A 469 -23.21 12.33 -1.02
CA LEU A 469 -22.62 11.40 -0.06
C LEU A 469 -21.10 11.28 -0.25
N LEU A 470 -20.61 11.35 -1.48
CA LEU A 470 -19.18 11.21 -1.78
C LEU A 470 -18.36 12.40 -1.27
N GLU A 471 -18.96 13.59 -1.15
CA GLU A 471 -18.29 14.78 -0.58
C GLU A 471 -17.89 14.56 0.88
N THR A 472 -18.59 13.66 1.59
CA THR A 472 -18.22 13.28 2.96
C THR A 472 -16.87 12.57 3.04
N TYR A 473 -16.35 11.99 1.97
CA TYR A 473 -15.04 11.32 1.99
C TYR A 473 -13.91 12.29 2.33
N ASP A 474 -13.83 13.45 1.67
CA ASP A 474 -12.83 14.47 2.00
C ASP A 474 -13.02 15.01 3.43
N ALA A 475 -14.28 15.30 3.79
CA ALA A 475 -14.63 15.84 5.10
C ALA A 475 -14.28 14.88 6.25
N GLU A 476 -14.29 13.57 6.02
CA GLU A 476 -14.01 12.57 7.04
C GLU A 476 -12.54 12.13 7.06
N ARG A 477 -11.94 11.89 5.88
CA ARG A 477 -10.62 11.25 5.78
C ARG A 477 -9.46 12.22 5.80
N ARG A 478 -9.61 13.41 5.21
CA ARG A 478 -8.52 14.41 5.19
C ARG A 478 -8.18 14.93 6.60
N PRO A 479 -9.14 15.21 7.50
CA PRO A 479 -8.83 15.56 8.89
C PRO A 479 -8.09 14.46 9.65
N VAL A 480 -8.42 13.19 9.42
CA VAL A 480 -7.70 12.06 10.04
C VAL A 480 -6.26 11.96 9.52
N ALA A 481 -6.04 12.16 8.23
CA ALA A 481 -4.69 12.20 7.67
C ALA A 481 -3.85 13.36 8.24
N LEU A 482 -4.46 14.54 8.41
CA LEU A 482 -3.83 15.71 9.06
C LEU A 482 -3.54 15.44 10.54
N LEU A 483 -4.47 14.84 11.28
CA LEU A 483 -4.26 14.46 12.68
C LEU A 483 -3.10 13.47 12.82
N ARG A 484 -3.07 12.42 11.97
CA ARG A 484 -1.97 11.44 11.96
C ARG A 484 -0.64 12.09 11.57
N HIS A 485 -0.64 13.00 10.59
CA HIS A 485 0.52 13.82 10.25
C HIS A 485 1.03 14.57 11.49
N ASP A 486 0.18 15.31 12.20
CA ASP A 486 0.61 16.12 13.34
C ASP A 486 1.10 15.25 14.51
N GLN A 487 0.46 14.10 14.73
CA GLN A 487 0.85 13.16 15.79
C GLN A 487 2.18 12.45 15.52
N ILE A 488 2.58 12.26 14.26
CA ILE A 488 3.94 11.78 13.93
C ILE A 488 4.99 12.72 14.54
N PHE A 489 4.78 14.02 14.43
CA PHE A 489 5.70 15.04 14.93
C PHE A 489 5.56 15.33 16.44
N ALA A 490 4.43 14.95 17.05
CA ALA A 490 4.28 14.98 18.52
C ALA A 490 5.04 13.85 19.25
N ARG A 491 5.45 12.81 18.52
CA ARG A 491 6.01 11.56 19.07
C ARG A 491 7.53 11.47 18.93
N ALA A 492 8.15 10.67 19.80
CA ALA A 492 9.61 10.59 19.94
C ALA A 492 10.36 10.34 18.64
N ASP A 493 9.80 9.52 17.72
CA ASP A 493 10.41 9.19 16.42
C ASP A 493 10.77 10.45 15.59
N TYR A 494 9.92 11.49 15.63
CA TYR A 494 10.13 12.72 14.82
C TYR A 494 10.15 14.02 15.62
N LYS A 495 9.89 13.98 16.94
CA LYS A 495 9.95 15.16 17.81
C LYS A 495 11.31 15.84 17.78
N ALA A 496 12.40 15.08 17.64
CA ALA A 496 13.76 15.61 17.52
C ALA A 496 14.05 16.31 16.17
N HIS A 497 13.16 16.15 15.18
CA HIS A 497 13.26 16.78 13.86
C HIS A 497 12.44 18.08 13.77
N LEU A 498 11.96 18.59 14.91
CA LEU A 498 11.28 19.88 15.03
C LEU A 498 12.27 20.95 15.50
N ASP A 499 12.34 22.06 14.77
CA ASP A 499 12.78 23.34 15.37
C ASP A 499 11.79 23.68 16.51
N GLU A 500 12.23 24.41 17.55
CA GLU A 500 11.59 24.62 18.88
C GLU A 500 10.10 25.08 18.88
N THR A 501 9.46 25.21 17.74
CA THR A 501 8.07 25.60 17.55
C THR A 501 7.21 24.42 17.09
N VAL A 502 6.31 24.03 18.00
CA VAL A 502 5.10 23.22 17.77
C VAL A 502 5.30 21.71 17.66
N SER A 503 5.32 21.04 18.82
CA SER A 503 4.70 19.72 18.92
C SER A 503 3.39 19.90 19.69
N GLY A 504 2.25 19.61 19.07
CA GLY A 504 0.98 19.53 19.78
C GLY A 504 1.02 18.51 20.91
N GLU A 505 -0.06 18.42 21.70
CA GLU A 505 -0.17 17.38 22.71
C GLU A 505 -0.14 15.98 22.06
N LYS A 506 0.71 15.09 22.59
CA LYS A 506 0.73 13.69 22.17
C LYS A 506 -0.58 13.06 22.64
N LEU A 507 -1.38 12.57 21.70
CA LEU A 507 -2.59 11.81 21.99
C LEU A 507 -2.26 10.35 22.30
N ASP A 508 -3.14 9.74 23.08
CA ASP A 508 -3.09 8.32 23.42
C ASP A 508 -3.15 7.41 22.18
N ASP A 509 -2.53 6.23 22.25
CA ASP A 509 -2.45 5.31 21.11
C ASP A 509 -3.82 4.73 20.74
N ASP A 510 -4.65 4.41 21.73
CA ASP A 510 -6.00 3.88 21.50
C ASP A 510 -6.92 4.98 20.96
N ALA A 511 -6.75 6.23 21.42
CA ALA A 511 -7.42 7.38 20.83
C ALA A 511 -7.02 7.57 19.36
N MET A 512 -5.74 7.42 19.05
CA MET A 512 -5.22 7.55 17.69
C MET A 512 -5.51 6.39 16.77
N GLU A 513 -5.96 5.25 17.29
CA GLU A 513 -6.30 4.09 16.49
C GLU A 513 -7.81 3.91 16.32
N PHE A 514 -8.56 3.96 17.42
CA PHE A 514 -10.01 3.66 17.44
C PHE A 514 -10.89 4.90 17.66
N GLY A 515 -10.26 6.02 18.04
CA GLY A 515 -10.94 7.13 18.68
C GLY A 515 -11.05 8.40 17.86
N GLN A 516 -10.75 8.38 16.55
CA GLN A 516 -10.88 9.59 15.72
C GLN A 516 -12.35 9.85 15.39
N ILE A 517 -12.71 11.13 15.28
CA ILE A 517 -14.08 11.54 14.97
C ILE A 517 -14.23 12.02 13.53
N TYR A 518 -15.34 11.65 12.91
CA TYR A 518 -15.82 12.13 11.63
C TYR A 518 -16.85 13.23 11.81
N VAL A 519 -16.66 14.33 11.08
CA VAL A 519 -17.58 15.46 11.03
C VAL A 519 -17.94 15.71 9.57
N SER A 520 -19.17 15.39 9.18
CA SER A 520 -19.63 15.51 7.80
C SER A 520 -21.16 15.60 7.73
N GLY A 521 -21.70 15.88 6.53
CA GLY A 521 -23.16 15.86 6.32
C GLY A 521 -23.82 14.50 6.56
N GLY A 522 -23.04 13.40 6.57
CA GLY A 522 -23.50 12.05 6.86
C GLY A 522 -23.50 11.67 8.34
N ILE A 523 -23.16 12.60 9.24
CA ILE A 523 -23.14 12.39 10.69
C ILE A 523 -24.02 13.45 11.36
N LEU A 524 -24.96 13.02 12.20
CA LEU A 524 -25.85 13.88 12.97
C LEU A 524 -25.41 13.89 14.43
N GLY A 525 -25.04 15.08 14.92
CA GLY A 525 -24.58 15.27 16.31
C GLY A 525 -23.06 15.35 16.45
N ALA A 526 -22.32 15.50 15.36
CA ALA A 526 -20.89 15.82 15.36
C ALA A 526 -20.63 17.19 14.72
N ASP A 527 -19.76 17.99 15.33
CA ASP A 527 -19.35 19.29 14.83
C ASP A 527 -17.86 19.56 15.07
N GLU A 528 -17.32 20.61 14.46
CA GLU A 528 -15.90 20.99 14.52
C GLU A 528 -15.43 21.45 15.92
N GLY A 529 -16.34 21.65 16.87
CA GLY A 529 -16.01 21.99 18.25
C GLY A 529 -15.59 20.79 19.10
N LEU A 530 -15.85 19.56 18.65
CA LEU A 530 -15.40 18.35 19.31
C LEU A 530 -13.89 18.11 19.08
N PRO A 531 -13.19 17.47 20.04
CA PRO A 531 -11.78 17.12 19.84
C PRO A 531 -11.63 16.07 18.74
N GLN A 532 -10.51 16.13 18.02
CA GLN A 532 -10.28 15.29 16.85
C GLN A 532 -10.13 13.79 17.18
N ALA A 533 -9.69 13.46 18.40
CA ALA A 533 -9.69 12.09 18.92
C ALA A 533 -9.69 12.04 20.45
N ARG A 534 -10.27 10.96 21.00
CA ARG A 534 -10.22 10.53 22.42
C ARG A 534 -10.29 9.02 22.50
N ARG A 535 -10.02 8.41 23.65
CA ARG A 535 -10.21 6.97 23.80
C ARG A 535 -11.69 6.60 23.63
N PRO A 536 -12.01 5.39 23.16
CA PRO A 536 -13.41 4.98 22.92
C PRO A 536 -14.33 5.06 24.16
N ASP A 537 -13.81 4.77 25.34
CA ASP A 537 -14.53 4.85 26.62
C ASP A 537 -14.87 6.31 27.02
N ASP A 538 -14.02 7.26 26.64
CA ASP A 538 -14.27 8.69 26.85
C ASP A 538 -15.32 9.25 25.86
N TRP A 539 -15.55 8.58 24.73
CA TRP A 539 -16.53 9.00 23.71
C TRP A 539 -17.95 8.58 24.02
N LYS A 540 -18.14 7.41 24.65
CA LYS A 540 -19.45 6.83 24.94
C LYS A 540 -20.38 6.87 23.73
N GLY A 541 -19.96 6.27 22.61
CA GLY A 541 -20.78 6.15 21.39
C GLY A 541 -21.19 7.48 20.73
N GLN A 542 -20.36 8.52 20.85
CA GLN A 542 -20.56 9.81 20.18
C GLN A 542 -20.71 9.64 18.65
N PRO A 543 -21.74 10.23 18.00
CA PRO A 543 -21.82 10.27 16.55
C PRO A 543 -20.53 10.81 15.93
N GLY A 544 -20.09 10.15 14.87
CA GLY A 544 -18.81 10.41 14.21
C GLY A 544 -17.68 9.51 14.70
N THR A 545 -17.81 8.76 15.79
CA THR A 545 -16.78 7.81 16.24
C THR A 545 -17.06 6.40 15.77
N HIS A 546 -16.03 5.55 15.76
CA HIS A 546 -16.22 4.11 15.55
C HIS A 546 -17.08 3.53 16.68
N VAL A 547 -17.90 2.52 16.36
CA VAL A 547 -18.70 1.82 17.34
C VAL A 547 -17.78 1.18 18.40
N PRO A 548 -18.08 1.32 19.70
CA PRO A 548 -17.32 0.65 20.74
C PRO A 548 -17.32 -0.86 20.52
N HIS A 549 -16.15 -1.49 20.68
CA HIS A 549 -16.10 -2.94 20.76
C HIS A 549 -16.68 -3.41 22.09
N PHE A 550 -17.50 -4.45 22.04
CA PHE A 550 -17.90 -5.24 23.19
C PHE A 550 -18.26 -6.66 22.77
N TRP A 551 -18.22 -7.57 23.75
CA TRP A 551 -18.53 -8.97 23.55
C TRP A 551 -20.02 -9.23 23.78
N VAL A 552 -20.62 -9.97 22.86
CA VAL A 552 -22.01 -10.42 22.96
C VAL A 552 -22.12 -11.93 22.82
N VAL A 553 -23.24 -12.49 23.26
CA VAL A 553 -23.63 -13.88 23.05
C VAL A 553 -24.79 -13.91 22.06
N ARG A 554 -24.58 -14.54 20.91
CA ARG A 554 -25.59 -14.78 19.87
C ARG A 554 -25.75 -16.29 19.71
N ASP A 555 -26.98 -16.80 19.86
CA ASP A 555 -27.27 -18.25 19.74
C ASP A 555 -26.38 -19.13 20.64
N GLY A 556 -26.02 -18.63 21.83
CA GLY A 556 -25.14 -19.31 22.78
C GLY A 556 -23.64 -19.24 22.46
N VAL A 557 -23.25 -18.57 21.38
CA VAL A 557 -21.84 -18.38 20.97
C VAL A 557 -21.40 -16.95 21.28
N ARG A 558 -20.24 -16.81 21.93
CA ARG A 558 -19.63 -15.50 22.17
C ARG A 558 -19.01 -14.97 20.87
N CYS A 559 -19.37 -13.75 20.46
CA CYS A 559 -18.81 -13.06 19.30
C CYS A 559 -18.70 -11.55 19.55
N SER A 560 -18.00 -10.83 18.68
CA SER A 560 -17.95 -9.37 18.75
C SER A 560 -19.25 -8.77 18.22
N ILE A 561 -19.70 -7.64 18.79
CA ILE A 561 -20.75 -6.83 18.19
C ILE A 561 -20.45 -6.48 16.72
N LEU A 562 -19.18 -6.28 16.36
CA LEU A 562 -18.77 -5.93 14.99
C LEU A 562 -19.13 -7.04 13.98
N ASP A 563 -18.99 -8.31 14.38
CA ASP A 563 -19.41 -9.47 13.57
C ASP A 563 -20.95 -9.55 13.44
N VAL A 564 -21.68 -9.01 14.43
CA VAL A 564 -23.15 -8.96 14.38
C VAL A 564 -23.63 -7.87 13.45
N LEU A 565 -22.94 -6.73 13.37
CA LEU A 565 -23.28 -5.63 12.45
C LEU A 565 -23.00 -6.00 10.98
N ASP A 566 -21.92 -6.75 10.73
CA ASP A 566 -21.62 -7.38 9.44
C ASP A 566 -21.58 -6.38 8.25
N GLY A 567 -21.09 -5.17 8.52
CA GLY A 567 -20.97 -4.13 7.48
C GLY A 567 -22.29 -3.59 6.93
N ALA A 568 -23.42 -3.87 7.56
CA ALA A 568 -24.72 -3.33 7.17
C ALA A 568 -25.03 -2.02 7.92
N TRP A 569 -25.84 -1.16 7.30
CA TRP A 569 -26.53 -0.10 8.04
C TRP A 569 -27.35 -0.75 9.15
N SER A 570 -27.04 -0.39 10.41
CA SER A 570 -27.59 -1.09 11.57
C SER A 570 -28.07 -0.12 12.63
N LEU A 571 -29.32 -0.26 13.08
CA LEU A 571 -29.82 0.39 14.28
C LEU A 571 -29.58 -0.55 15.46
N VAL A 572 -28.80 -0.11 16.45
CA VAL A 572 -28.52 -0.88 17.67
C VAL A 572 -29.28 -0.23 18.83
N SER A 573 -30.04 -1.03 19.58
CA SER A 573 -30.80 -0.57 20.76
C SER A 573 -30.67 -1.57 21.92
N GLY A 574 -31.01 -1.14 23.13
CA GLY A 574 -31.17 -2.03 24.30
C GLY A 574 -32.62 -2.47 24.53
N SER A 575 -33.52 -2.23 23.57
CA SER A 575 -34.96 -2.39 23.76
C SER A 575 -35.71 -2.66 22.45
N GLU A 576 -36.71 -3.54 22.52
CA GLU A 576 -37.61 -3.97 21.43
C GLU A 576 -38.60 -2.88 21.00
N VAL A 577 -38.66 -1.74 21.71
CA VAL A 577 -39.54 -0.60 21.35
C VAL A 577 -39.26 -0.05 19.95
N TRP A 578 -38.07 -0.32 19.42
CA TRP A 578 -37.61 0.11 18.10
C TRP A 578 -38.07 -0.79 16.94
N ASP A 579 -38.67 -1.95 17.22
CA ASP A 579 -39.10 -2.91 16.19
C ASP A 579 -40.09 -2.29 15.19
N GLY A 580 -40.99 -1.43 15.68
CA GLY A 580 -41.97 -0.74 14.86
C GLY A 580 -41.43 0.47 14.09
N ALA A 581 -40.19 0.89 14.39
CA ALA A 581 -39.56 2.08 13.80
C ALA A 581 -38.58 1.72 12.67
N VAL A 582 -38.23 0.44 12.48
CA VAL A 582 -37.27 0.00 11.45
C VAL A 582 -38.01 -0.70 10.32
N ASP A 583 -37.86 -0.19 9.10
CA ASP A 583 -38.22 -0.96 7.90
C ASP A 583 -37.12 -2.00 7.59
N SER A 584 -37.50 -3.27 7.65
CA SER A 584 -36.65 -4.45 7.46
C SER A 584 -35.85 -4.50 6.15
N GLY A 585 -36.19 -3.66 5.16
CA GLY A 585 -35.52 -3.64 3.85
C GLY A 585 -34.23 -2.81 3.77
N SER A 586 -34.06 -1.79 4.63
CA SER A 586 -32.98 -0.79 4.44
C SER A 586 -31.98 -0.69 5.59
N VAL A 587 -32.36 -1.11 6.79
CA VAL A 587 -31.54 -1.05 8.01
C VAL A 587 -31.77 -2.31 8.81
N LYS A 588 -30.69 -2.91 9.30
CA LYS A 588 -30.74 -4.05 10.21
C LYS A 588 -30.98 -3.56 11.64
N HIS A 589 -32.00 -4.06 12.32
CA HIS A 589 -32.16 -3.81 13.76
C HIS A 589 -31.42 -4.87 14.57
N VAL A 590 -30.62 -4.44 15.54
CA VAL A 590 -29.92 -5.30 16.51
C VAL A 590 -30.32 -4.85 17.92
N CYS A 591 -31.21 -5.60 18.55
CA CYS A 591 -31.65 -5.36 19.92
C CYS A 591 -30.80 -6.17 20.92
N VAL A 592 -29.94 -5.48 21.66
CA VAL A 592 -29.19 -6.06 22.78
C VAL A 592 -30.14 -6.35 23.94
N GLY A 593 -30.31 -7.63 24.29
CA GLY A 593 -31.32 -8.15 25.21
C GLY A 593 -32.26 -9.15 24.54
N ARG A 594 -32.43 -9.09 23.21
CA ARG A 594 -33.25 -10.01 22.41
C ARG A 594 -32.43 -10.80 21.40
N ASP A 595 -31.78 -10.10 20.47
CA ASP A 595 -31.04 -10.73 19.37
C ASP A 595 -29.67 -11.22 19.82
N VAL A 596 -29.08 -10.46 20.75
CA VAL A 596 -27.79 -10.76 21.38
C VAL A 596 -27.82 -10.35 22.84
N LEU A 597 -27.03 -11.00 23.68
CA LEU A 597 -26.90 -10.64 25.11
C LEU A 597 -25.50 -10.11 25.38
N PHE A 598 -25.33 -9.16 26.30
CA PHE A 598 -24.00 -8.79 26.76
C PHE A 598 -23.28 -10.01 27.35
N ALA A 599 -22.02 -10.23 26.95
CA ALA A 599 -21.17 -11.26 27.55
C ALA A 599 -20.48 -10.77 28.84
N GLY A 600 -20.42 -9.45 29.05
CA GLY A 600 -19.83 -8.78 30.21
C GLY A 600 -20.86 -8.11 31.12
N ALA A 601 -20.36 -7.33 32.08
CA ALA A 601 -21.18 -6.53 33.02
C ALA A 601 -21.52 -5.12 32.49
N GLU A 602 -21.17 -4.84 31.23
CA GLU A 602 -21.41 -3.56 30.58
C GLU A 602 -22.90 -3.32 30.37
N SER A 603 -23.32 -2.05 30.44
CA SER A 603 -24.66 -1.63 30.04
C SER A 603 -24.64 -0.86 28.73
N PHE A 604 -25.81 -0.74 28.09
CA PHE A 604 -25.99 0.06 26.89
C PHE A 604 -25.61 1.54 27.13
N GLU A 605 -25.93 2.06 28.32
CA GLU A 605 -25.62 3.44 28.72
C GLU A 605 -24.13 3.67 28.94
N ASP A 606 -23.40 2.67 29.49
CA ASP A 606 -21.94 2.76 29.65
C ASP A 606 -21.23 2.88 28.30
N LEU A 607 -21.71 2.13 27.30
CA LEU A 607 -21.10 2.06 25.97
C LEU A 607 -21.49 3.23 25.06
N PHE A 608 -22.77 3.60 25.05
CA PHE A 608 -23.33 4.53 24.06
C PHE A 608 -23.77 5.89 24.64
N GLY A 609 -23.70 6.05 25.96
CA GLY A 609 -24.08 7.29 26.63
C GLY A 609 -25.56 7.63 26.51
N VAL A 610 -26.40 6.66 26.15
CA VAL A 610 -27.85 6.79 26.02
C VAL A 610 -28.56 5.67 26.79
N PRO A 611 -29.76 5.89 27.34
CA PRO A 611 -30.49 4.86 28.08
C PRO A 611 -30.83 3.65 27.19
N ALA A 612 -31.18 2.51 27.78
CA ALA A 612 -31.50 1.28 27.04
C ALA A 612 -32.68 1.42 26.04
N GLN A 613 -33.58 2.37 26.27
CA GLN A 613 -34.68 2.72 25.35
C GLN A 613 -34.23 3.61 24.18
N GLY A 614 -33.03 4.19 24.25
CA GLY A 614 -32.40 4.92 23.14
C GLY A 614 -31.86 3.96 22.07
N ALA A 615 -31.23 4.55 21.06
CA ALA A 615 -30.61 3.79 19.98
C ALA A 615 -29.44 4.55 19.34
N VAL A 616 -28.57 3.80 18.66
CA VAL A 616 -27.51 4.32 17.80
C VAL A 616 -27.64 3.74 16.40
N LEU A 617 -27.43 4.57 15.39
CA LEU A 617 -27.40 4.16 13.98
C LEU A 617 -25.96 4.06 13.52
N VAL A 618 -25.56 2.87 13.07
CA VAL A 618 -24.20 2.53 12.66
C VAL A 618 -24.13 2.34 11.15
N ARG A 619 -23.11 2.93 10.53
CA ARG A 619 -22.80 2.85 9.09
C ARG A 619 -22.14 1.51 8.71
N PRO A 620 -22.10 1.18 7.41
CA PRO A 620 -21.36 0.03 6.89
C PRO A 620 -19.88 -0.04 7.29
N ASP A 621 -19.23 1.11 7.48
CA ASP A 621 -17.82 1.21 7.91
C ASP A 621 -17.65 1.17 9.45
N GLY A 622 -18.72 0.95 10.20
CA GLY A 622 -18.70 0.83 11.67
C GLY A 622 -18.74 2.16 12.43
N TYR A 623 -18.96 3.28 11.74
CA TYR A 623 -19.07 4.60 12.39
C TYR A 623 -20.51 4.94 12.77
N ILE A 624 -20.69 5.56 13.94
CA ILE A 624 -22.01 5.97 14.42
C ILE A 624 -22.46 7.23 13.65
N ALA A 625 -23.50 7.13 12.86
CA ALA A 625 -24.07 8.25 12.10
C ALA A 625 -25.04 9.10 12.93
N TRP A 626 -25.70 8.51 13.92
CA TRP A 626 -26.71 9.18 14.74
C TRP A 626 -26.97 8.42 16.04
N ARG A 627 -27.46 9.12 17.06
CA ARG A 627 -27.96 8.53 18.32
C ARG A 627 -29.13 9.33 18.90
N THR A 628 -29.91 8.70 19.77
CA THR A 628 -31.00 9.34 20.53
C THR A 628 -31.22 8.65 21.88
N ASP A 629 -31.75 9.41 22.84
CA ASP A 629 -32.12 8.92 24.17
C ASP A 629 -33.55 8.34 24.23
N GLU A 630 -34.39 8.66 23.25
CA GLU A 630 -35.81 8.30 23.24
C GLU A 630 -36.20 7.58 21.94
N PRO A 631 -37.15 6.61 22.02
CA PRO A 631 -37.75 5.99 20.84
C PRO A 631 -38.38 7.03 19.91
N VAL A 632 -38.17 6.87 18.61
CA VAL A 632 -38.87 7.66 17.58
C VAL A 632 -39.73 6.76 16.72
N ASP A 633 -40.71 7.36 16.03
CA ASP A 633 -41.50 6.64 15.05
C ASP A 633 -40.74 6.40 13.74
N LEU A 634 -41.33 5.58 12.87
CA LEU A 634 -40.78 5.23 11.57
C LEU A 634 -40.54 6.49 10.70
N GLU A 635 -41.45 7.46 10.71
CA GLU A 635 -41.32 8.70 9.92
C GLU A 635 -40.10 9.52 10.34
N CYS A 636 -39.85 9.64 11.64
CA CYS A 636 -38.67 10.30 12.15
C CYS A 636 -37.38 9.55 11.78
N LEU A 637 -37.34 8.22 11.95
CA LEU A 637 -36.17 7.43 11.58
C LEU A 637 -35.90 7.49 10.06
N ASP A 638 -36.94 7.44 9.23
CA ASP A 638 -36.81 7.61 7.78
C ASP A 638 -36.25 8.99 7.42
N GLY A 639 -36.64 10.05 8.13
CA GLY A 639 -36.06 11.38 7.97
C GLY A 639 -34.56 11.43 8.32
N VAL A 640 -34.16 10.72 9.39
CA VAL A 640 -32.74 10.55 9.76
C VAL A 640 -31.99 9.80 8.66
N LEU A 641 -32.52 8.66 8.21
CA LEU A 641 -31.92 7.81 7.18
C LEU A 641 -31.80 8.52 5.84
N ALA A 642 -32.83 9.26 5.42
CA ALA A 642 -32.79 10.09 4.21
C ALA A 642 -31.62 11.08 4.25
N ARG A 643 -31.33 11.66 5.42
CA ARG A 643 -30.23 12.61 5.59
C ARG A 643 -28.86 11.93 5.63
N VAL A 644 -28.66 10.89 6.45
CA VAL A 644 -27.33 10.29 6.65
C VAL A 644 -26.93 9.33 5.53
N MET A 645 -27.90 8.66 4.90
CA MET A 645 -27.66 7.80 3.74
C MET A 645 -27.77 8.59 2.43
N PHE A 646 -28.19 9.86 2.47
CA PHE A 646 -28.45 10.67 1.28
C PHE A 646 -29.41 9.98 0.30
N ARG A 647 -30.51 9.38 0.79
CA ARG A 647 -31.43 8.60 -0.06
C ARG A 647 -32.01 9.46 -1.20
N VAL A 648 -32.13 8.86 -2.39
CA VAL A 648 -32.71 9.48 -3.61
C VAL A 648 -34.15 9.04 -3.80
#